data_AF-D0AA01-F1
#
_entry.id   AF-D0AA01-F1
#
_cell.length_a   1.000
_cell.length_b   1.000
_cell.length_c   1.000
_cell.angle_alpha   90.00
_cell.angle_beta   90.00
_cell.angle_gamma   90.00
#
_symmetry.space_group_name_H-M   'P 1'
#
loop_
_entity.id
_entity.type
_entity.pdbx_description
1 polymer ?
#
loop_
_entity_poly.entity_id
_entity_poly.type
_entity_poly.pdbx_seq_one_letter_code
_entity_poly.pdbx_strand_id
1 'polypeptide(L)'
;MGSLFKLRDHWYTRYGGEEFSHTQPLAVGNIDNHASGENKIIIGSFSGLLRIMQPMKKGAALPEDTLLEKDLGEPILQLACRPLELNSKGVAANLLAVLFPKRLALFRVKCGKTRSVEKENSGAFNASCSIHLCYKTSLEGHAYNFTCGAFGGAKHEMVCVQSMDGQLTIVDRNLVLLRFLLPEKEFLLPGCLTYCRNRDCFLTCNSSMKVLCYKFSALTNDQPQTETQGGALKSIKSEEHKETLTPLWAFPLGEDAIAIEVCRFSRGLAENDADIVILCQYALFVLKLNGQMRYSKRLDVAGLCLTSYDVPAAGASNVLVGTATGSVLVFSDTSLEWSAKMTEGVPLCMEVTQLMEMQGLVVSLNTEGTVAVNYLGTDPEEEPIQPLQSKEVDYAEAVDELRRVQQTIKRITNAEDGTSKTREAEKVLEVTWDVIGDEENSPAEVVVLLVIRNCSKDMTAFRVTALLQVVIPIEVDAHKHTIESITPGGSARITVRFSTSSSLNYVIPSSLDARVVILYTGGRTTGCSVGTTIHLPFTLVAQPIPYVDASNFVLQFDTNKSEPPSLIDVFTDFAQSEHISSNLLAIQYVNGAHAVLFVSRNAGRFRLQASTMEALWLFTFELHARLLTFYDSEVQFTFPNPIPLDDYFRVIDEHVETRKQLNTAKNTLAQASQMFFAVQKRLLALFRTNSSTSVALTSTLLGACYGNLQRCTDTVCRLVLQRKKAAASLCCCSRLVVMDLLIKCQKTLTDPEDIHLIESIFTCSIDADDELDWEESTDAALGRLVVGNKGSCDFIPADLSANDGMFVEPNVERLRKRITEFFDKLLSGALTSFLK
;
A
#
# COMPACT_ATOMS: atom_id res chain seq x y z
N MET A 1 -34.06 14.95 11.41
CA MET A 1 -33.46 13.97 10.47
C MET A 1 -34.13 14.14 9.12
N GLY A 2 -33.39 14.62 8.14
CA GLY A 2 -33.90 14.93 6.81
C GLY A 2 -33.95 13.68 5.95
N SER A 3 -34.80 13.75 4.94
CA SER A 3 -35.20 12.65 4.08
C SER A 3 -34.62 12.75 2.67
N LEU A 4 -33.94 13.85 2.32
CA LEU A 4 -33.40 14.10 1.00
C LEU A 4 -32.50 12.97 0.50
N PHE A 5 -32.73 12.54 -0.75
CA PHE A 5 -32.00 11.47 -1.44
C PHE A 5 -32.06 10.11 -0.73
N LYS A 6 -33.08 9.87 0.11
CA LYS A 6 -33.37 8.56 0.71
C LYS A 6 -34.66 8.00 0.14
N LEU A 7 -34.65 6.72 -0.20
CA LEU A 7 -35.85 5.97 -0.57
C LEU A 7 -36.52 5.52 0.74
N ARG A 8 -37.59 6.20 1.14
CA ARG A 8 -38.23 6.03 2.44
C ARG A 8 -39.26 4.91 2.39
N ASP A 9 -39.30 4.09 3.44
CA ASP A 9 -40.30 3.04 3.60
C ASP A 9 -41.62 3.64 4.07
N HIS A 10 -42.66 3.49 3.26
CA HIS A 10 -44.05 3.74 3.67
C HIS A 10 -44.60 2.51 4.39
N TRP A 11 -44.38 1.33 3.83
CA TRP A 11 -44.76 0.05 4.40
C TRP A 11 -43.64 -0.95 4.13
N TYR A 12 -43.37 -1.87 5.05
CA TYR A 12 -42.37 -2.92 4.82
C TYR A 12 -42.63 -4.20 5.61
N THR A 13 -42.15 -5.32 5.08
CA THR A 13 -42.12 -6.63 5.74
C THR A 13 -40.81 -7.33 5.43
N ARG A 14 -40.36 -8.24 6.30
CA ARG A 14 -39.06 -8.94 6.18
C ARG A 14 -39.25 -10.45 6.20
N TYR A 15 -38.74 -11.13 5.18
CA TYR A 15 -38.70 -12.58 5.06
C TYR A 15 -37.25 -13.08 5.07
N GLY A 16 -36.60 -12.92 6.23
CA GLY A 16 -35.19 -13.28 6.38
C GLY A 16 -34.94 -14.79 6.17
N GLY A 17 -33.94 -15.12 5.35
CA GLY A 17 -33.56 -16.51 5.04
C GLY A 17 -34.33 -17.14 3.88
N GLU A 18 -35.25 -16.43 3.24
CA GLU A 18 -35.85 -16.85 1.97
C GLU A 18 -35.05 -16.33 0.77
N GLU A 19 -34.88 -17.18 -0.24
CA GLU A 19 -34.24 -16.82 -1.50
C GLU A 19 -35.27 -16.59 -2.61
N PHE A 20 -34.98 -15.63 -3.48
CA PHE A 20 -35.85 -15.19 -4.57
C PHE A 20 -35.14 -15.28 -5.92
N SER A 21 -35.90 -15.53 -6.98
CA SER A 21 -35.38 -15.56 -8.35
C SER A 21 -34.91 -14.19 -8.84
N HIS A 22 -33.91 -14.17 -9.71
CA HIS A 22 -33.40 -12.96 -10.35
C HIS A 22 -34.25 -12.48 -11.56
N THR A 23 -35.22 -13.27 -12.02
CA THR A 23 -36.02 -12.93 -13.21
C THR A 23 -37.10 -11.89 -12.89
N GLN A 24 -38.16 -12.30 -12.18
CA GLN A 24 -39.22 -11.41 -11.69
C GLN A 24 -40.02 -12.12 -10.57
N PRO A 25 -39.52 -12.12 -9.32
CA PRO A 25 -40.15 -12.77 -8.17
C PRO A 25 -41.27 -11.92 -7.53
N LEU A 26 -41.38 -10.66 -7.93
CA LEU A 26 -42.35 -9.67 -7.45
C LEU A 26 -43.29 -9.29 -8.61
N ALA A 27 -44.58 -9.26 -8.34
CA ALA A 27 -45.59 -8.75 -9.26
C ALA A 27 -46.63 -7.92 -8.50
N VAL A 28 -47.13 -6.86 -9.15
CA VAL A 28 -48.17 -6.01 -8.60
C VAL A 28 -49.36 -5.91 -9.56
N GLY A 29 -50.57 -5.97 -9.02
CA GLY A 29 -51.78 -5.78 -9.82
C GLY A 29 -53.08 -6.09 -9.10
N ASN A 30 -54.21 -5.73 -9.71
CA ASN A 30 -55.55 -6.07 -9.24
C ASN A 30 -55.86 -7.56 -9.51
N ILE A 31 -55.28 -8.44 -8.70
CA ILE A 31 -55.30 -9.89 -8.92
C ILE A 31 -56.65 -10.55 -8.57
N ASP A 32 -57.41 -9.97 -7.65
CA ASP A 32 -58.76 -10.42 -7.29
C ASP A 32 -59.84 -9.84 -8.22
N ASN A 33 -59.44 -9.03 -9.22
CA ASN A 33 -60.33 -8.39 -10.18
C ASN A 33 -61.44 -7.58 -9.49
N HIS A 34 -61.13 -7.00 -8.33
CA HIS A 34 -62.09 -6.22 -7.56
C HIS A 34 -62.45 -4.92 -8.30
N ALA A 35 -63.70 -4.49 -8.15
CA ALA A 35 -64.21 -3.30 -8.85
C ALA A 35 -63.53 -1.99 -8.42
N SER A 36 -62.91 -1.96 -7.24
CA SER A 36 -62.14 -0.78 -6.79
C SER A 36 -60.86 -0.55 -7.58
N GLY A 37 -60.35 -1.56 -8.29
CA GLY A 37 -59.12 -1.43 -9.07
C GLY A 37 -57.84 -1.45 -8.23
N GLU A 38 -57.92 -1.69 -6.92
CA GLU A 38 -56.76 -1.68 -6.03
C GLU A 38 -55.78 -2.81 -6.34
N ASN A 39 -54.51 -2.43 -6.50
CA ASN A 39 -53.43 -3.37 -6.70
C ASN A 39 -53.03 -4.05 -5.39
N LYS A 40 -52.50 -5.26 -5.51
CA LYS A 40 -51.95 -6.07 -4.41
C LYS A 40 -50.54 -6.48 -4.74
N ILE A 41 -49.71 -6.66 -3.72
CA ILE A 41 -48.32 -7.09 -3.86
C ILE A 41 -48.28 -8.61 -3.81
N ILE A 42 -47.60 -9.22 -4.78
CA ILE A 42 -47.50 -10.67 -4.91
C ILE A 42 -46.02 -11.03 -4.95
N ILE A 43 -45.59 -11.92 -4.06
CA ILE A 43 -44.22 -12.42 -4.03
C ILE A 43 -44.19 -13.95 -4.04
N GLY A 44 -43.16 -14.50 -4.67
CA GLY A 44 -42.91 -15.93 -4.71
C GLY A 44 -41.44 -16.23 -4.47
N SER A 45 -41.16 -17.16 -3.56
CA SER A 45 -39.80 -17.57 -3.21
C SER A 45 -39.44 -18.95 -3.75
N PHE A 46 -38.15 -19.28 -3.74
CA PHE A 46 -37.67 -20.60 -4.17
C PHE A 46 -38.08 -21.75 -3.23
N SER A 47 -38.53 -21.45 -2.00
CA SER A 47 -39.14 -22.45 -1.12
C SER A 47 -40.55 -22.88 -1.56
N GLY A 48 -41.14 -22.19 -2.54
CA GLY A 48 -42.49 -22.46 -3.03
C GLY A 48 -43.60 -21.69 -2.32
N LEU A 49 -43.24 -20.77 -1.42
CA LEU A 49 -44.17 -19.92 -0.70
C LEU A 49 -44.65 -18.77 -1.60
N LEU A 50 -45.96 -18.72 -1.84
CA LEU A 50 -46.63 -17.62 -2.51
C LEU A 50 -47.35 -16.76 -1.48
N ARG A 51 -47.08 -15.45 -1.48
CA ARG A 51 -47.76 -14.49 -0.61
C ARG A 51 -48.44 -13.38 -1.39
N ILE A 52 -49.65 -13.03 -0.98
CA ILE A 52 -50.42 -11.90 -1.51
C ILE A 52 -50.69 -10.94 -0.35
N MET A 53 -50.29 -9.69 -0.52
CA MET A 53 -50.33 -8.67 0.51
C MET A 53 -51.09 -7.44 0.00
N GLN A 54 -51.84 -6.82 0.90
CA GLN A 54 -52.51 -5.55 0.69
C GLN A 54 -52.13 -4.62 1.85
N PRO A 55 -51.12 -3.76 1.67
CA PRO A 55 -50.74 -2.77 2.66
C PRO A 55 -51.90 -1.82 2.98
N MET A 56 -52.30 -1.72 4.25
CA MET A 56 -53.40 -0.84 4.68
C MET A 56 -52.95 0.41 5.44
N LYS A 57 -51.81 0.36 6.14
CA LYS A 57 -51.31 1.45 7.00
C LYS A 57 -49.80 1.65 6.83
N LYS A 58 -49.32 2.84 7.17
CA LYS A 58 -47.88 3.17 7.21
C LYS A 58 -47.19 2.41 8.35
N GLY A 59 -46.04 1.81 8.08
CA GLY A 59 -45.18 1.17 9.08
C GLY A 59 -44.80 -0.27 8.75
N ALA A 60 -44.40 -1.02 9.77
CA ALA A 60 -44.15 -2.46 9.62
C ALA A 60 -45.46 -3.19 9.32
N ALA A 61 -45.38 -4.24 8.50
CA ALA A 61 -46.53 -5.05 8.13
C ALA A 61 -47.22 -5.65 9.34
N LEU A 62 -48.55 -5.52 9.38
CA LEU A 62 -49.41 -6.16 10.35
C LEU A 62 -49.92 -7.50 9.78
N PRO A 63 -50.34 -8.45 10.63
CA PRO A 63 -50.93 -9.70 10.15
C PRO A 63 -52.15 -9.49 9.23
N GLU A 64 -52.87 -8.37 9.40
CA GLU A 64 -54.01 -7.99 8.55
C GLU A 64 -53.61 -7.62 7.10
N ASP A 65 -52.36 -7.23 6.86
CA ASP A 65 -51.87 -6.87 5.53
C ASP A 65 -51.61 -8.10 4.65
N THR A 66 -51.48 -9.29 5.23
CA THR A 66 -51.24 -10.54 4.49
C THR A 66 -52.56 -11.24 4.21
N LEU A 67 -52.99 -11.23 2.94
CA LEU A 67 -54.27 -11.77 2.49
C LEU A 67 -54.24 -13.29 2.26
N LEU A 68 -53.08 -13.78 1.82
CA LEU A 68 -52.85 -15.19 1.52
C LEU A 68 -51.37 -15.51 1.71
N GLU A 69 -51.09 -16.59 2.41
CA GLU A 69 -49.80 -17.28 2.38
C GLU A 69 -50.06 -18.75 2.06
N LYS A 70 -49.46 -19.26 0.99
CA LYS A 70 -49.67 -20.64 0.55
C LYS A 70 -48.39 -21.24 0.01
N ASP A 71 -48.04 -22.41 0.55
CA ASP A 71 -47.00 -23.27 -0.01
C ASP A 71 -47.55 -24.03 -1.24
N LEU A 72 -46.89 -23.86 -2.38
CA LEU A 72 -47.20 -24.53 -3.63
C LEU A 72 -46.34 -25.79 -3.87
N GLY A 73 -45.42 -26.11 -2.95
CA GLY A 73 -44.63 -27.35 -2.91
C GLY A 73 -43.50 -27.46 -3.94
N GLU A 74 -43.26 -26.41 -4.73
CA GLU A 74 -42.24 -26.36 -5.78
C GLU A 74 -41.66 -24.94 -5.89
N PRO A 75 -40.38 -24.77 -6.27
CA PRO A 75 -39.76 -23.44 -6.40
C PRO A 75 -40.47 -22.53 -7.39
N ILE A 76 -40.73 -21.28 -6.99
CA ILE A 76 -41.33 -20.27 -7.87
C ILE A 76 -40.22 -19.50 -8.59
N LEU A 77 -40.15 -19.62 -9.91
CA LEU A 77 -39.12 -18.98 -10.73
C LEU A 77 -39.49 -17.56 -11.14
N GLN A 78 -40.76 -17.30 -11.46
CA GLN A 78 -41.23 -16.00 -11.94
C GLN A 78 -42.74 -15.85 -11.72
N LEU A 79 -43.19 -14.62 -11.46
CA LEU A 79 -44.59 -14.25 -11.28
C LEU A 79 -45.01 -13.14 -12.25
N ALA A 80 -46.27 -13.16 -12.68
CA ALA A 80 -46.89 -12.03 -13.36
C ALA A 80 -48.40 -11.98 -13.10
N CYS A 81 -48.93 -10.78 -12.85
CA CYS A 81 -50.37 -10.51 -12.79
C CYS A 81 -50.81 -9.83 -14.09
N ARG A 82 -51.46 -10.57 -14.99
CA ARG A 82 -51.74 -10.10 -16.36
C ARG A 82 -53.14 -10.49 -16.85
N PRO A 83 -53.73 -9.74 -17.82
CA PRO A 83 -55.03 -10.03 -18.41
C PRO A 83 -54.97 -11.24 -19.37
N LEU A 84 -54.88 -12.44 -18.80
CA LEU A 84 -54.66 -13.71 -19.52
C LEU A 84 -55.95 -14.43 -19.93
N GLU A 85 -57.12 -13.91 -19.54
CA GLU A 85 -58.42 -14.51 -19.86
C GLU A 85 -59.45 -13.43 -20.21
N LEU A 86 -60.42 -13.77 -21.04
CA LEU A 86 -61.60 -12.94 -21.29
C LEU A 86 -62.78 -13.52 -20.51
N ASN A 87 -63.39 -12.70 -19.65
CA ASN A 87 -64.63 -13.04 -18.97
C ASN A 87 -65.78 -13.18 -19.98
N SER A 88 -66.90 -13.79 -19.57
CA SER A 88 -68.10 -14.01 -20.41
C SER A 88 -68.71 -12.73 -21.03
N LYS A 89 -68.32 -11.54 -20.54
CA LYS A 89 -68.70 -10.22 -21.06
C LYS A 89 -67.67 -9.61 -22.04
N GLY A 90 -66.63 -10.35 -22.42
CA GLY A 90 -65.54 -9.87 -23.26
C GLY A 90 -64.56 -8.90 -22.57
N VAL A 91 -64.63 -8.78 -21.23
CA VAL A 91 -63.71 -7.97 -20.43
C VAL A 91 -62.53 -8.83 -20.01
N ALA A 92 -61.31 -8.33 -20.21
CA ALA A 92 -60.11 -9.07 -19.80
C ALA A 92 -60.03 -9.18 -18.27
N ALA A 93 -59.69 -10.37 -17.78
CA ALA A 93 -59.55 -10.71 -16.38
C ALA A 93 -58.10 -11.06 -16.07
N ASN A 94 -57.60 -10.52 -14.96
CA ASN A 94 -56.27 -10.80 -14.46
C ASN A 94 -56.22 -12.21 -13.88
N LEU A 95 -55.21 -12.96 -14.29
CA LEU A 95 -54.79 -14.21 -13.66
C LEU A 95 -53.35 -14.07 -13.17
N LEU A 96 -53.01 -14.82 -12.13
CA LEU A 96 -51.65 -14.95 -11.64
C LEU A 96 -50.97 -16.07 -12.40
N ALA A 97 -50.00 -15.71 -13.25
CA ALA A 97 -49.09 -16.68 -13.85
C ALA A 97 -47.95 -16.98 -12.87
N VAL A 98 -47.78 -18.26 -12.55
CA VAL A 98 -46.71 -18.78 -11.70
C VAL A 98 -45.89 -19.77 -12.51
N LEU A 99 -44.62 -19.46 -12.72
CA LEU A 99 -43.67 -20.34 -13.40
C LEU A 99 -42.92 -21.21 -12.39
N PHE A 100 -42.97 -22.51 -12.61
CA PHE A 100 -42.20 -23.53 -11.90
C PHE A 100 -41.18 -24.17 -12.85
N PRO A 101 -40.18 -24.92 -12.36
CA PRO A 101 -39.14 -25.52 -13.19
C PRO A 101 -39.66 -26.36 -14.37
N LYS A 102 -40.77 -27.07 -14.24
CA LYS A 102 -41.33 -27.93 -15.32
C LYS A 102 -42.80 -27.67 -15.65
N ARG A 103 -43.39 -26.60 -15.15
CA ARG A 103 -44.80 -26.29 -15.42
C ARG A 103 -45.11 -24.80 -15.29
N LEU A 104 -46.06 -24.35 -16.09
CA LEU A 104 -46.73 -23.07 -15.94
C LEU A 104 -48.10 -23.30 -15.30
N ALA A 105 -48.45 -22.54 -14.28
CA ALA A 105 -49.76 -22.59 -13.65
C ALA A 105 -50.40 -21.20 -13.63
N LEU A 106 -51.66 -21.13 -14.04
CA LEU A 106 -52.45 -19.91 -14.00
C LEU A 106 -53.50 -20.03 -12.88
N PHE A 107 -53.41 -19.14 -11.92
CA PHE A 107 -54.30 -19.10 -10.77
C PHE A 107 -55.26 -17.92 -10.83
N ARG A 108 -56.49 -18.15 -10.36
CA ARG A 108 -57.45 -17.09 -10.06
C ARG A 108 -57.55 -16.90 -8.56
N VAL A 109 -57.41 -15.67 -8.12
CA VAL A 109 -57.56 -15.30 -6.72
C VAL A 109 -58.96 -14.75 -6.52
N LYS A 110 -59.65 -15.24 -5.48
CA LYS A 110 -60.95 -14.73 -5.04
C LYS A 110 -60.83 -14.28 -3.59
N CYS A 111 -61.06 -13.00 -3.36
CA CYS A 111 -61.12 -12.42 -2.02
C CYS A 111 -62.59 -12.22 -1.63
N GLY A 112 -62.99 -12.78 -0.49
CA GLY A 112 -64.36 -12.70 0.01
C GLY A 112 -64.41 -12.19 1.45
N LYS A 113 -65.50 -11.52 1.83
CA LYS A 113 -65.83 -11.29 3.25
C LYS A 113 -66.45 -12.57 3.78
N THR A 114 -65.77 -13.29 4.67
CA THR A 114 -66.38 -14.42 5.38
C THR A 114 -67.48 -13.92 6.30
N ARG A 115 -68.75 -14.15 5.94
CA ARG A 115 -69.84 -14.19 6.90
C ARG A 115 -69.78 -15.54 7.62
N SER A 116 -69.03 -15.63 8.71
CA SER A 116 -69.32 -16.64 9.73
C SER A 116 -70.41 -16.09 10.63
N VAL A 117 -71.57 -16.76 10.62
CA VAL A 117 -72.60 -16.62 11.64
C VAL A 117 -72.03 -17.23 12.93
N GLU A 118 -72.19 -16.50 14.03
CA GLU A 118 -72.09 -16.89 15.44
C GLU A 118 -71.00 -16.21 16.30
N LYS A 119 -71.54 -15.34 17.18
CA LYS A 119 -71.10 -14.82 18.48
C LYS A 119 -70.06 -13.68 18.53
N GLU A 120 -70.49 -12.68 19.31
CA GLU A 120 -69.98 -11.34 19.57
C GLU A 120 -68.55 -11.27 20.14
N ASN A 121 -67.96 -10.08 19.95
CA ASN A 121 -66.76 -9.48 20.57
C ASN A 121 -65.39 -9.73 19.92
N SER A 122 -65.09 -8.99 18.84
CA SER A 122 -63.90 -8.12 18.69
C SER A 122 -63.84 -7.63 17.24
N GLY A 123 -63.81 -6.31 17.04
CA GLY A 123 -63.78 -5.72 15.70
C GLY A 123 -62.44 -5.93 14.98
N ALA A 124 -62.46 -6.75 13.92
CA ALA A 124 -61.62 -6.61 12.73
C ALA A 124 -62.19 -7.55 11.64
N PHE A 125 -62.53 -7.01 10.48
CA PHE A 125 -63.06 -7.77 9.35
C PHE A 125 -61.94 -8.55 8.65
N ASN A 126 -61.85 -9.88 8.83
CA ASN A 126 -60.89 -10.69 8.08
C ASN A 126 -61.46 -11.05 6.70
N ALA A 127 -60.99 -10.38 5.64
CA ALA A 127 -61.21 -10.81 4.26
C ALA A 127 -60.17 -11.88 3.89
N SER A 128 -60.51 -13.16 4.01
CA SER A 128 -59.62 -14.25 3.60
C SER A 128 -59.66 -14.42 2.07
N CYS A 129 -58.50 -14.40 1.40
CA CYS A 129 -58.41 -14.71 -0.02
C CYS A 129 -58.15 -16.21 -0.23
N SER A 130 -58.71 -16.75 -1.31
CA SER A 130 -58.48 -18.13 -1.75
C SER A 130 -57.92 -18.14 -3.16
N ILE A 131 -56.99 -19.05 -3.42
CA ILE A 131 -56.35 -19.22 -4.72
C ILE A 131 -56.79 -20.52 -5.37
N HIS A 132 -57.33 -20.43 -6.58
CA HIS A 132 -57.82 -21.55 -7.36
C HIS A 132 -56.98 -21.74 -8.62
N LEU A 133 -56.51 -22.96 -8.87
CA LEU A 133 -55.82 -23.31 -10.11
C LEU A 133 -56.83 -23.37 -11.25
N CYS A 134 -56.67 -22.53 -12.27
CA CYS A 134 -57.53 -22.52 -13.46
C CYS A 134 -56.94 -23.39 -14.57
N TYR A 135 -55.65 -23.19 -14.86
CA TYR A 135 -54.98 -23.84 -15.98
C TYR A 135 -53.59 -24.31 -15.53
N LYS A 136 -53.19 -25.48 -16.02
CA LYS A 136 -51.87 -26.06 -15.80
C LYS A 136 -51.33 -26.56 -17.13
N THR A 137 -50.11 -26.16 -17.45
CA THR A 137 -49.42 -26.57 -18.67
C THR A 137 -48.07 -27.19 -18.28
N SER A 138 -47.84 -28.44 -18.66
CA SER A 138 -46.56 -29.12 -18.46
C SER A 138 -45.55 -28.68 -19.52
N LEU A 139 -44.30 -28.44 -19.10
CA LEU A 139 -43.20 -28.05 -19.98
C LEU A 139 -42.29 -29.25 -20.23
N GLU A 140 -41.73 -29.36 -21.44
CA GLU A 140 -40.83 -30.47 -21.83
C GLU A 140 -39.42 -30.28 -21.23
N GLY A 141 -38.90 -29.05 -21.32
CA GLY A 141 -37.63 -28.64 -20.72
C GLY A 141 -37.78 -27.94 -19.37
N HIS A 142 -36.64 -27.65 -18.73
CA HIS A 142 -36.60 -26.82 -17.53
C HIS A 142 -36.76 -25.35 -17.89
N ALA A 143 -37.74 -24.66 -17.31
CA ALA A 143 -37.98 -23.26 -17.57
C ALA A 143 -36.93 -22.34 -16.93
N TYR A 144 -36.65 -21.21 -17.57
CA TYR A 144 -35.80 -20.13 -17.07
C TYR A 144 -36.63 -18.90 -16.71
N ASN A 145 -37.32 -18.32 -17.70
CA ASN A 145 -38.17 -17.14 -17.54
C ASN A 145 -39.39 -17.20 -18.49
N PHE A 146 -40.27 -16.21 -18.42
CA PHE A 146 -41.33 -16.00 -19.39
C PHE A 146 -41.61 -14.52 -19.61
N THR A 147 -42.29 -14.23 -20.72
CA THR A 147 -42.87 -12.91 -21.00
C THR A 147 -44.35 -13.03 -21.36
N CYS A 148 -45.12 -11.98 -21.11
CA CYS A 148 -46.55 -11.91 -21.44
C CYS A 148 -46.81 -10.87 -22.52
N GLY A 149 -47.79 -11.14 -23.37
CA GLY A 149 -48.23 -10.17 -24.35
C GLY A 149 -49.34 -10.67 -25.26
N ALA A 150 -49.99 -9.75 -25.95
CA ALA A 150 -50.94 -10.04 -27.00
C ALA A 150 -50.18 -10.36 -28.30
N PHE A 151 -49.56 -11.54 -28.37
CA PHE A 151 -48.80 -11.98 -29.56
C PHE A 151 -49.73 -12.06 -30.78
N GLY A 152 -49.29 -11.54 -31.93
CA GLY A 152 -50.11 -11.52 -33.15
C GLY A 152 -51.35 -10.64 -33.07
N GLY A 153 -51.45 -9.75 -32.09
CA GLY A 153 -52.62 -8.86 -31.92
C GLY A 153 -53.84 -9.54 -31.28
N ALA A 154 -53.64 -10.60 -30.48
CA ALA A 154 -54.70 -11.26 -29.73
C ALA A 154 -55.49 -10.31 -28.80
N LYS A 155 -56.75 -10.67 -28.49
CA LYS A 155 -57.63 -9.87 -27.62
C LYS A 155 -57.28 -9.97 -26.13
N HIS A 156 -56.58 -11.03 -25.74
CA HIS A 156 -56.05 -11.28 -24.39
C HIS A 156 -54.56 -11.57 -24.49
N GLU A 157 -53.86 -11.50 -23.35
CA GLU A 157 -52.43 -11.82 -23.31
C GLU A 157 -52.20 -13.33 -23.23
N MET A 158 -51.11 -13.76 -23.85
CA MET A 158 -50.59 -15.13 -23.80
C MET A 158 -49.22 -15.13 -23.11
N VAL A 159 -48.71 -16.31 -22.78
CA VAL A 159 -47.43 -16.48 -22.10
C VAL A 159 -46.43 -17.15 -23.03
N CYS A 160 -45.23 -16.60 -23.18
CA CYS A 160 -44.12 -17.23 -23.87
C CYS A 160 -43.05 -17.61 -22.85
N VAL A 161 -42.80 -18.91 -22.66
CA VAL A 161 -41.85 -19.45 -21.69
C VAL A 161 -40.54 -19.79 -22.40
N GLN A 162 -39.42 -19.32 -21.85
CA GLN A 162 -38.08 -19.71 -22.26
C GLN A 162 -37.59 -20.88 -21.40
N SER A 163 -37.12 -21.92 -22.06
CA SER A 163 -36.44 -23.05 -21.44
C SER A 163 -34.94 -22.83 -21.38
N MET A 164 -34.26 -23.52 -20.45
CA MET A 164 -32.82 -23.47 -20.23
C MET A 164 -32.00 -23.91 -21.46
N ASP A 165 -32.60 -24.71 -22.34
CA ASP A 165 -32.03 -25.19 -23.61
C ASP A 165 -32.36 -24.27 -24.81
N GLY A 166 -33.00 -23.12 -24.57
CA GLY A 166 -33.27 -22.13 -25.61
C GLY A 166 -34.54 -22.39 -26.41
N GLN A 167 -35.38 -23.32 -25.97
CA GLN A 167 -36.73 -23.49 -26.53
C GLN A 167 -37.67 -22.40 -26.01
N LEU A 168 -38.37 -21.73 -26.92
CA LEU A 168 -39.44 -20.78 -26.62
C LEU A 168 -40.79 -21.45 -26.87
N THR A 169 -41.62 -21.51 -25.83
CA THR A 169 -42.93 -22.18 -25.83
C THR A 169 -44.04 -21.15 -25.59
N ILE A 170 -44.92 -20.96 -26.57
CA ILE A 170 -46.07 -20.06 -26.47
C ILE A 170 -47.29 -20.83 -25.99
N VAL A 171 -47.91 -20.33 -24.92
CA VAL A 171 -49.04 -20.95 -24.22
C VAL A 171 -50.21 -19.97 -24.17
N ASP A 172 -51.36 -20.39 -24.68
CA ASP A 172 -52.65 -19.76 -24.41
C ASP A 172 -53.41 -20.62 -23.41
N ARG A 173 -53.51 -20.14 -22.15
CA ARG A 173 -54.16 -20.82 -21.03
C ARG A 173 -53.59 -22.22 -20.76
N ASN A 174 -54.24 -23.28 -21.23
CA ASN A 174 -53.78 -24.67 -21.09
C ASN A 174 -53.30 -25.30 -22.40
N LEU A 175 -53.29 -24.54 -23.51
CA LEU A 175 -52.89 -25.01 -24.82
C LEU A 175 -51.53 -24.45 -25.20
N VAL A 176 -50.61 -25.34 -25.55
CA VAL A 176 -49.35 -24.96 -26.19
C VAL A 176 -49.63 -24.69 -27.66
N LEU A 177 -49.45 -23.45 -28.10
CA LEU A 177 -49.71 -23.03 -29.47
C LEU A 177 -48.50 -23.32 -30.38
N LEU A 178 -47.32 -22.90 -29.93
CA LEU A 178 -46.10 -22.89 -30.72
C LEU A 178 -44.91 -23.28 -29.85
N ARG A 179 -43.96 -23.99 -30.45
CA ARG A 179 -42.63 -24.25 -29.89
C ARG A 179 -41.61 -24.03 -30.98
N PHE A 180 -40.54 -23.31 -30.66
CA PHE A 180 -39.41 -23.14 -31.56
C PHE A 180 -38.12 -23.05 -30.75
N LEU A 181 -37.02 -23.44 -31.38
CA LEU A 181 -35.70 -23.45 -30.76
C LEU A 181 -34.92 -22.25 -31.29
N LEU A 182 -34.24 -21.53 -30.40
CA LEU A 182 -33.27 -20.52 -30.82
C LEU A 182 -32.11 -21.21 -31.58
N PRO A 183 -31.51 -20.56 -32.60
CA PRO A 183 -30.44 -21.18 -33.39
C PRO A 183 -29.28 -21.65 -32.52
N GLU A 184 -28.80 -22.88 -32.70
CA GLU A 184 -27.71 -23.47 -31.90
C GLU A 184 -26.43 -22.65 -31.94
N LYS A 185 -26.15 -21.97 -33.07
CA LYS A 185 -24.97 -21.08 -33.20
C LYS A 185 -25.09 -19.80 -32.37
N GLU A 186 -26.31 -19.44 -31.96
CA GLU A 186 -26.64 -18.20 -31.27
C GLU A 186 -27.07 -18.44 -29.82
N PHE A 187 -27.18 -19.68 -29.36
CA PHE A 187 -27.66 -20.01 -28.02
C PHE A 187 -26.66 -20.88 -27.24
N LEU A 188 -26.33 -20.45 -26.01
CA LEU A 188 -25.53 -21.22 -25.05
C LEU A 188 -26.16 -21.17 -23.66
N LEU A 189 -26.57 -19.98 -23.22
CA LEU A 189 -27.28 -19.72 -21.97
C LEU A 189 -28.52 -18.86 -22.25
N PRO A 190 -29.61 -19.04 -21.48
CA PRO A 190 -30.81 -18.21 -21.61
C PRO A 190 -30.56 -16.80 -21.06
N GLY A 191 -30.99 -15.79 -21.82
CA GLY A 191 -30.93 -14.38 -21.43
C GLY A 191 -32.28 -13.81 -21.01
N CYS A 192 -32.36 -12.49 -20.84
CA CYS A 192 -33.64 -11.80 -20.67
C CYS A 192 -34.53 -11.97 -21.92
N LEU A 193 -35.86 -12.01 -21.71
CA LEU A 193 -36.86 -12.17 -22.75
C LEU A 193 -38.01 -11.18 -22.55
N THR A 194 -38.26 -10.34 -23.54
CA THR A 194 -39.34 -9.34 -23.52
C THR A 194 -40.08 -9.30 -24.86
N TYR A 195 -41.38 -9.04 -24.83
CA TYR A 195 -42.19 -8.88 -26.04
C TYR A 195 -42.49 -7.39 -26.32
N CYS A 196 -42.24 -6.95 -27.55
CA CYS A 196 -42.57 -5.61 -28.03
C CYS A 196 -43.91 -5.63 -28.79
N ARG A 197 -44.95 -5.05 -28.18
CA ARG A 197 -46.29 -4.99 -28.78
C ARG A 197 -46.36 -4.16 -30.06
N ASN A 198 -45.62 -3.06 -30.14
CA ASN A 198 -45.67 -2.12 -31.27
C ASN A 198 -45.20 -2.74 -32.60
N ARG A 199 -44.30 -3.72 -32.55
CA ARG A 199 -43.75 -4.40 -33.74
C ARG A 199 -44.09 -5.88 -33.82
N ASP A 200 -44.80 -6.41 -32.82
CA ASP A 200 -45.12 -7.84 -32.70
C ASP A 200 -43.85 -8.71 -32.81
N CYS A 201 -42.88 -8.42 -31.93
CA CYS A 201 -41.59 -9.12 -31.92
C CYS A 201 -41.11 -9.48 -30.49
N PHE A 202 -40.35 -10.56 -30.41
CA PHE A 202 -39.63 -11.00 -29.23
C PHE A 202 -38.21 -10.44 -29.25
N LEU A 203 -37.77 -9.95 -28.11
CA LEU A 203 -36.44 -9.44 -27.87
C LEU A 203 -35.77 -10.34 -26.84
N THR A 204 -34.58 -10.83 -27.17
CA THR A 204 -33.76 -11.61 -26.24
C THR A 204 -32.29 -11.29 -26.41
N CYS A 205 -31.48 -11.53 -25.39
CA CYS A 205 -30.03 -11.39 -25.46
C CYS A 205 -29.36 -12.76 -25.45
N ASN A 206 -28.40 -12.96 -26.35
CA ASN A 206 -27.62 -14.19 -26.39
C ASN A 206 -26.29 -14.09 -25.64
N SER A 207 -25.64 -15.25 -25.45
CA SER A 207 -24.34 -15.37 -24.77
C SER A 207 -23.16 -14.76 -25.53
N SER A 208 -23.38 -14.26 -26.77
CA SER A 208 -22.40 -13.43 -27.49
C SER A 208 -22.60 -11.94 -27.24
N MET A 209 -23.38 -11.57 -26.21
CA MET A 209 -23.71 -10.18 -25.84
C MET A 209 -24.38 -9.40 -26.97
N LYS A 210 -25.25 -10.07 -27.74
CA LYS A 210 -26.06 -9.44 -28.79
C LYS A 210 -27.53 -9.50 -28.45
N VAL A 211 -28.24 -8.41 -28.67
CA VAL A 211 -29.71 -8.37 -28.60
C VAL A 211 -30.25 -8.78 -29.96
N LEU A 212 -31.13 -9.77 -29.94
CA LEU A 212 -31.74 -10.40 -31.11
C LEU A 212 -33.25 -10.08 -31.11
N CYS A 213 -33.76 -9.72 -32.28
CA CYS A 213 -35.17 -9.41 -32.48
C CYS A 213 -35.81 -10.45 -33.42
N TYR A 214 -36.82 -11.17 -32.95
CA TYR A 214 -37.56 -12.16 -33.73
C TYR A 214 -39.01 -11.74 -33.90
N LYS A 215 -39.45 -11.56 -35.15
CA LYS A 215 -40.83 -11.18 -35.44
C LYS A 215 -41.77 -12.37 -35.23
N PHE A 216 -42.91 -12.18 -34.57
CA PHE A 216 -43.86 -13.27 -34.28
C PHE A 216 -44.34 -13.99 -35.55
N SER A 217 -44.62 -13.25 -36.63
CA SER A 217 -45.02 -13.85 -37.92
C SER A 217 -43.95 -14.75 -38.54
N ALA A 218 -42.66 -14.53 -38.25
CA ALA A 218 -41.59 -15.40 -38.72
C ALA A 218 -41.58 -16.72 -37.93
N LEU A 219 -41.89 -16.65 -36.63
CA LEU A 219 -41.96 -17.81 -35.74
C LEU A 219 -43.13 -18.75 -36.06
N THR A 220 -44.25 -18.20 -36.55
CA THR A 220 -45.42 -19.00 -36.95
C THR A 220 -45.24 -19.71 -38.29
N ASN A 221 -44.37 -19.20 -39.17
CA ASN A 221 -44.16 -19.74 -40.51
C ASN A 221 -43.18 -20.91 -40.55
N ASP A 222 -42.33 -21.07 -39.53
CA ASP A 222 -41.30 -22.12 -39.42
C ASP A 222 -41.88 -23.48 -38.93
N GLN A 223 -43.18 -23.71 -39.07
CA GLN A 223 -43.80 -24.98 -38.66
C GLN A 223 -43.66 -26.06 -39.74
N PRO A 224 -43.28 -27.30 -39.38
CA PRO A 224 -43.57 -28.46 -40.22
C PRO A 224 -45.10 -28.66 -40.26
N GLN A 225 -45.71 -28.54 -41.45
CA GLN A 225 -47.14 -28.80 -41.63
C GLN A 225 -47.46 -30.26 -41.26
N THR A 226 -48.09 -30.49 -40.11
CA THR A 226 -48.80 -31.75 -39.85
C THR A 226 -50.22 -31.64 -40.37
N GLU A 227 -50.43 -32.05 -41.64
CA GLU A 227 -51.76 -32.35 -42.15
C GLU A 227 -52.32 -33.58 -41.42
N THR A 228 -53.51 -33.44 -40.83
CA THR A 228 -54.29 -34.58 -40.35
C THR A 228 -55.38 -34.87 -41.37
N GLN A 229 -55.23 -35.94 -42.16
CA GLN A 229 -56.36 -36.76 -42.64
C GLN A 229 -55.87 -38.06 -43.27
N GLY A 230 -56.64 -39.12 -43.04
CA GLY A 230 -56.23 -40.53 -43.13
C GLY A 230 -55.77 -41.02 -44.51
N GLY A 231 -54.88 -42.03 -44.47
CA GLY A 231 -54.73 -43.02 -45.54
C GLY A 231 -53.30 -43.26 -46.02
N ALA A 232 -52.74 -44.40 -45.60
CA ALA A 232 -51.62 -45.14 -46.18
C ALA A 232 -50.23 -44.44 -46.28
N LEU A 233 -49.27 -45.03 -45.56
CA LEU A 233 -47.84 -44.74 -45.65
C LEU A 233 -47.34 -44.68 -47.11
N LYS A 234 -46.78 -43.53 -47.49
CA LYS A 234 -45.67 -43.46 -48.44
C LYS A 234 -44.52 -42.70 -47.79
N SER A 235 -43.42 -43.41 -47.55
CA SER A 235 -42.13 -42.88 -47.14
C SER A 235 -41.62 -41.89 -48.18
N ILE A 236 -41.61 -40.60 -47.85
CA ILE A 236 -40.87 -39.59 -48.61
C ILE A 236 -39.58 -39.32 -47.85
N LYS A 237 -38.48 -39.44 -48.57
CA LYS A 237 -37.12 -39.27 -48.10
C LYS A 237 -36.93 -37.86 -47.57
N SER A 238 -36.27 -37.78 -46.42
CA SER A 238 -35.74 -36.57 -45.79
C SER A 238 -34.83 -35.80 -46.76
N GLU A 239 -35.31 -34.65 -47.22
CA GLU A 239 -34.47 -33.58 -47.76
C GLU A 239 -34.33 -32.49 -46.70
N GLU A 240 -33.08 -32.24 -46.34
CA GLU A 240 -32.60 -31.31 -45.33
C GLU A 240 -32.73 -29.85 -45.80
N HIS A 241 -33.87 -29.22 -45.56
CA HIS A 241 -33.95 -27.76 -45.52
C HIS A 241 -34.74 -27.32 -44.29
N LYS A 242 -34.09 -27.40 -43.11
CA LYS A 242 -34.47 -26.59 -41.94
C LYS A 242 -34.02 -25.16 -42.24
N GLU A 243 -34.89 -24.32 -42.77
CA GLU A 243 -34.66 -22.88 -42.78
C GLU A 243 -34.40 -22.45 -41.33
N THR A 244 -33.17 -22.02 -41.05
CA THR A 244 -32.76 -21.70 -39.68
C THR A 244 -33.39 -20.36 -39.33
N LEU A 245 -34.19 -20.30 -38.26
CA LEU A 245 -34.77 -19.07 -37.74
C LEU A 245 -33.73 -17.94 -37.68
N THR A 246 -33.92 -16.86 -38.43
CA THR A 246 -33.00 -15.72 -38.46
C THR A 246 -33.58 -14.52 -37.71
N PRO A 247 -32.76 -13.78 -36.94
CA PRO A 247 -33.20 -12.55 -36.30
C PRO A 247 -33.44 -11.46 -37.36
N LEU A 248 -34.48 -10.64 -37.16
CA LEU A 248 -34.78 -9.46 -37.98
C LEU A 248 -33.62 -8.47 -37.98
N TRP A 249 -33.01 -8.29 -36.82
CA TRP A 249 -31.78 -7.54 -36.62
C TRP A 249 -31.09 -8.04 -35.35
N ALA A 250 -29.78 -7.80 -35.27
CA ALA A 250 -28.97 -8.08 -34.10
C ALA A 250 -28.13 -6.83 -33.75
N PHE A 251 -28.04 -6.49 -32.47
CA PHE A 251 -27.25 -5.36 -31.99
C PHE A 251 -26.23 -5.82 -30.93
N PRO A 252 -24.92 -5.58 -31.11
CA PRO A 252 -23.89 -5.94 -30.13
C PRO A 252 -23.85 -4.94 -28.97
N LEU A 253 -24.01 -5.44 -27.75
CA LEU A 253 -23.95 -4.64 -26.51
C LEU A 253 -22.53 -4.54 -25.95
N GLY A 254 -21.72 -5.60 -26.09
CA GLY A 254 -20.40 -5.71 -25.47
C GLY A 254 -20.42 -6.06 -23.98
N GLU A 255 -21.60 -6.16 -23.38
CA GLU A 255 -21.87 -6.60 -22.00
C GLU A 255 -23.16 -7.44 -21.98
N ASP A 256 -23.34 -8.25 -20.94
CA ASP A 256 -24.56 -9.04 -20.74
C ASP A 256 -25.75 -8.15 -20.36
N ALA A 257 -26.91 -8.41 -20.97
CA ALA A 257 -28.15 -7.71 -20.67
C ALA A 257 -28.84 -8.31 -19.45
N ILE A 258 -29.04 -7.47 -18.43
CA ILE A 258 -29.73 -7.81 -17.19
C ILE A 258 -31.25 -7.76 -17.40
N ALA A 259 -31.73 -6.69 -18.03
CA ALA A 259 -33.16 -6.49 -18.28
C ALA A 259 -33.41 -5.72 -19.58
N ILE A 260 -34.52 -6.05 -20.25
CA ILE A 260 -34.99 -5.37 -21.46
C ILE A 260 -36.41 -4.88 -21.18
N GLU A 261 -36.64 -3.60 -21.38
CA GLU A 261 -37.94 -2.98 -21.22
C GLU A 261 -38.32 -2.18 -22.46
N VAL A 262 -39.59 -2.27 -22.86
CA VAL A 262 -40.13 -1.55 -24.02
C VAL A 262 -41.10 -0.50 -23.50
N CYS A 263 -40.70 0.77 -23.59
CA CYS A 263 -41.47 1.90 -23.07
C CYS A 263 -41.23 3.17 -23.90
N ARG A 264 -42.02 4.22 -23.67
CA ARG A 264 -41.89 5.49 -24.39
C ARG A 264 -40.87 6.39 -23.70
N PHE A 265 -39.61 5.97 -23.66
CA PHE A 265 -38.59 6.62 -22.84
C PHE A 265 -38.13 7.99 -23.35
N SER A 266 -37.82 8.09 -24.65
CA SER A 266 -37.37 9.35 -25.25
C SER A 266 -38.51 10.37 -25.34
N ARG A 267 -38.21 11.65 -25.09
CA ARG A 267 -39.21 12.71 -25.20
C ARG A 267 -39.58 12.98 -26.68
N GLY A 268 -40.85 13.24 -26.95
CA GLY A 268 -41.34 13.63 -28.28
C GLY A 268 -41.56 12.49 -29.29
N LEU A 269 -41.68 11.23 -28.83
CA LEU A 269 -42.03 10.10 -29.70
C LEU A 269 -43.45 10.21 -30.26
N ALA A 270 -43.67 9.80 -31.51
CA ALA A 270 -45.02 9.64 -32.08
C ALA A 270 -45.82 8.56 -31.32
N GLU A 271 -47.15 8.65 -31.25
CA GLU A 271 -48.00 7.77 -30.40
C GLU A 271 -47.76 6.26 -30.57
N ASN A 272 -47.40 5.82 -31.78
CA ASN A 272 -47.16 4.39 -32.10
C ASN A 272 -45.69 3.96 -31.96
N ASP A 273 -44.77 4.88 -31.65
CA ASP A 273 -43.36 4.55 -31.42
C ASP A 273 -43.08 4.26 -29.93
N ALA A 274 -42.03 3.48 -29.70
CA ALA A 274 -41.49 3.16 -28.39
C ALA A 274 -39.96 3.00 -28.50
N ASP A 275 -39.28 3.01 -27.38
CA ASP A 275 -37.86 2.65 -27.30
C ASP A 275 -37.70 1.29 -26.62
N ILE A 276 -36.61 0.63 -26.98
CA ILE A 276 -36.13 -0.59 -26.32
C ILE A 276 -35.00 -0.16 -25.40
N VAL A 277 -35.29 -0.11 -24.11
CA VAL A 277 -34.33 0.24 -23.05
C VAL A 277 -33.71 -1.05 -22.52
N ILE A 278 -32.39 -1.11 -22.55
CA ILE A 278 -31.63 -2.31 -22.22
C ILE A 278 -30.63 -1.95 -21.12
N LEU A 279 -30.79 -2.58 -19.96
CA LEU A 279 -29.85 -2.46 -18.86
C LEU A 279 -28.81 -3.55 -18.96
N CYS A 280 -27.56 -3.17 -19.17
CA CYS A 280 -26.39 -4.01 -18.98
C CYS A 280 -25.81 -3.76 -17.57
N GLN A 281 -24.70 -4.44 -17.25
CA GLN A 281 -24.03 -4.25 -15.97
C GLN A 281 -23.57 -2.81 -15.76
N TYR A 282 -22.87 -2.20 -16.72
CA TYR A 282 -22.33 -0.83 -16.60
C TYR A 282 -22.81 0.12 -17.69
N ALA A 283 -23.82 -0.26 -18.47
CA ALA A 283 -24.35 0.56 -19.54
C ALA A 283 -25.87 0.45 -19.65
N LEU A 284 -26.52 1.57 -19.99
CA LEU A 284 -27.92 1.65 -20.37
C LEU A 284 -27.99 2.00 -21.86
N PHE A 285 -28.51 1.09 -22.68
CA PHE A 285 -28.71 1.31 -24.11
C PHE A 285 -30.16 1.65 -24.40
N VAL A 286 -30.38 2.64 -25.27
CA VAL A 286 -31.72 2.99 -25.75
C VAL A 286 -31.71 2.80 -27.27
N LEU A 287 -32.42 1.77 -27.73
CA LEU A 287 -32.56 1.44 -29.15
C LEU A 287 -33.94 1.86 -29.66
N LYS A 288 -33.99 2.23 -30.93
CA LYS A 288 -35.25 2.36 -31.67
C LYS A 288 -35.79 0.96 -32.01
N LEU A 289 -37.08 0.87 -32.33
CA LEU A 289 -37.75 -0.38 -32.74
C LEU A 289 -37.12 -1.08 -33.97
N ASN A 290 -36.32 -0.36 -34.77
CA ASN A 290 -35.59 -0.92 -35.92
C ASN A 290 -34.19 -1.45 -35.56
N GLY A 291 -33.80 -1.44 -34.28
CA GLY A 291 -32.49 -1.92 -33.81
C GLY A 291 -31.37 -0.88 -33.87
N GLN A 292 -31.63 0.35 -34.36
CA GLN A 292 -30.64 1.42 -34.35
C GLN A 292 -30.53 2.03 -32.94
N MET A 293 -29.29 2.21 -32.46
CA MET A 293 -29.03 2.89 -31.21
C MET A 293 -29.40 4.38 -31.31
N ARG A 294 -30.18 4.85 -30.35
CA ARG A 294 -30.47 6.27 -30.18
C ARG A 294 -29.36 6.94 -29.38
N TYR A 295 -29.05 6.38 -28.22
CA TYR A 295 -27.89 6.72 -27.41
C TYR A 295 -27.60 5.60 -26.42
N SER A 296 -26.45 5.70 -25.76
CA SER A 296 -26.04 4.85 -24.66
C SER A 296 -25.54 5.72 -23.50
N LYS A 297 -25.81 5.29 -22.27
CA LYS A 297 -25.32 5.94 -21.06
C LYS A 297 -24.50 4.97 -20.24
N ARG A 298 -23.26 5.33 -19.91
CA ARG A 298 -22.43 4.56 -19.00
C ARG A 298 -22.89 4.79 -17.56
N LEU A 299 -22.96 3.73 -16.78
CA LEU A 299 -23.27 3.74 -15.35
C LEU A 299 -21.96 3.58 -14.57
N ASP A 300 -21.78 4.40 -13.54
CA ASP A 300 -20.59 4.31 -12.67
C ASP A 300 -20.66 3.12 -11.71
N VAL A 301 -21.88 2.63 -11.44
CA VAL A 301 -22.18 1.51 -10.56
C VAL A 301 -22.96 0.45 -11.33
N ALA A 302 -22.74 -0.82 -11.01
CA ALA A 302 -23.45 -1.92 -11.63
C ALA A 302 -24.98 -1.81 -11.44
N GLY A 303 -25.75 -1.85 -12.53
CA GLY A 303 -27.20 -1.99 -12.50
C GLY A 303 -27.62 -3.42 -12.15
N LEU A 304 -28.77 -3.60 -11.52
CA LEU A 304 -29.30 -4.90 -11.10
C LEU A 304 -30.74 -5.15 -11.52
N CYS A 305 -31.57 -4.12 -11.56
CA CYS A 305 -32.95 -4.22 -12.01
C CYS A 305 -33.40 -2.95 -12.72
N LEU A 306 -34.38 -3.12 -13.61
CA LEU A 306 -34.92 -2.10 -14.50
C LEU A 306 -36.45 -2.14 -14.43
N THR A 307 -37.08 -0.99 -14.27
CA THR A 307 -38.53 -0.85 -14.44
C THR A 307 -38.87 0.53 -14.98
N SER A 308 -39.96 0.65 -15.72
CA SER A 308 -40.46 1.91 -16.24
C SER A 308 -41.80 2.25 -15.62
N TYR A 309 -42.11 3.55 -15.65
CA TYR A 309 -43.40 4.07 -15.21
C TYR A 309 -43.81 5.23 -16.11
N ASP A 310 -45.11 5.33 -16.36
CA ASP A 310 -45.64 6.37 -17.22
C ASP A 310 -45.72 7.71 -16.49
N VAL A 311 -45.36 8.78 -17.21
CA VAL A 311 -45.51 10.16 -16.76
C VAL A 311 -46.55 10.84 -17.66
N PRO A 312 -47.84 10.83 -17.29
CA PRO A 312 -48.92 11.31 -18.15
C PRO A 312 -48.74 12.75 -18.62
N ALA A 313 -48.20 13.61 -17.75
CA ALA A 313 -47.94 15.02 -18.07
C ALA A 313 -46.94 15.22 -19.23
N ALA A 314 -46.02 14.27 -19.43
CA ALA A 314 -44.99 14.33 -20.46
C ALA A 314 -45.29 13.45 -21.68
N GLY A 315 -46.36 12.64 -21.66
CA GLY A 315 -46.70 11.70 -22.74
C GLY A 315 -45.60 10.64 -23.00
N ALA A 316 -44.77 10.37 -21.99
CA ALA A 316 -43.59 9.52 -22.05
C ALA A 316 -43.36 8.82 -20.71
N SER A 317 -42.54 7.76 -20.72
CA SER A 317 -42.22 6.93 -19.56
C SER A 317 -40.85 7.31 -19.01
N ASN A 318 -40.68 7.25 -17.71
CA ASN A 318 -39.37 7.32 -17.05
C ASN A 318 -38.91 5.92 -16.66
N VAL A 319 -37.63 5.76 -16.37
CA VAL A 319 -37.02 4.48 -16.04
C VAL A 319 -36.32 4.56 -14.69
N LEU A 320 -36.54 3.56 -13.84
CA LEU A 320 -35.83 3.33 -12.59
C LEU A 320 -34.77 2.26 -12.81
N VAL A 321 -33.55 2.54 -12.35
CA VAL A 321 -32.44 1.58 -12.32
C VAL A 321 -32.03 1.36 -10.86
N GLY A 322 -32.13 0.13 -10.39
CA GLY A 322 -31.58 -0.29 -9.10
C GLY A 322 -30.11 -0.64 -9.24
N THR A 323 -29.26 -0.13 -8.36
CA THR A 323 -27.80 -0.33 -8.42
C THR A 323 -27.29 -1.24 -7.31
N ALA A 324 -26.13 -1.86 -7.53
CA ALA A 324 -25.44 -2.71 -6.54
C ALA A 324 -25.06 -2.00 -5.23
N THR A 325 -25.06 -0.66 -5.21
CA THR A 325 -24.80 0.13 -3.99
C THR A 325 -26.07 0.37 -3.15
N GLY A 326 -27.21 -0.17 -3.56
CA GLY A 326 -28.51 0.08 -2.93
C GLY A 326 -29.11 1.45 -3.27
N SER A 327 -28.72 2.03 -4.42
CA SER A 327 -29.33 3.29 -4.91
C SER A 327 -30.35 3.00 -6.00
N VAL A 328 -31.41 3.78 -6.03
CA VAL A 328 -32.44 3.78 -7.08
C VAL A 328 -32.30 5.08 -7.86
N LEU A 329 -31.94 4.95 -9.13
CA LEU A 329 -31.73 6.06 -10.07
C LEU A 329 -32.97 6.26 -10.92
N VAL A 330 -33.49 7.48 -10.97
CA VAL A 330 -34.64 7.86 -11.81
C VAL A 330 -34.13 8.62 -13.03
N PHE A 331 -34.24 8.00 -14.21
CA PHE A 331 -33.89 8.61 -15.47
C PHE A 331 -35.12 9.13 -16.21
N SER A 332 -34.99 10.34 -16.75
CA SER A 332 -35.91 10.95 -17.69
C SER A 332 -35.14 11.18 -18.98
N ASP A 333 -35.32 10.30 -19.97
CA ASP A 333 -34.53 10.35 -21.20
C ASP A 333 -33.01 10.32 -20.88
N THR A 334 -32.24 11.33 -21.29
CA THR A 334 -30.79 11.37 -21.03
C THR A 334 -30.41 11.89 -19.64
N SER A 335 -31.31 12.56 -18.91
CA SER A 335 -31.03 13.16 -17.60
C SER A 335 -31.27 12.17 -16.45
N LEU A 336 -30.40 12.23 -15.43
CA LEU A 336 -30.68 11.64 -14.13
C LEU A 336 -31.43 12.70 -13.32
N GLU A 337 -32.73 12.50 -13.09
CA GLU A 337 -33.58 13.46 -12.37
C GLU A 337 -33.51 13.26 -10.86
N TRP A 338 -33.36 12.02 -10.41
CA TRP A 338 -33.32 11.71 -8.99
C TRP A 338 -32.43 10.51 -8.68
N SER A 339 -31.83 10.51 -7.51
CA SER A 339 -31.09 9.38 -6.96
C SER A 339 -31.47 9.24 -5.49
N ALA A 340 -31.97 8.07 -5.11
CA ALA A 340 -32.43 7.79 -3.75
C ALA A 340 -31.80 6.50 -3.22
N LYS A 341 -31.19 6.56 -2.04
CA LYS A 341 -30.58 5.39 -1.40
C LYS A 341 -31.61 4.61 -0.57
N MET A 342 -31.66 3.30 -0.74
CA MET A 342 -32.50 2.41 0.07
C MET A 342 -32.09 2.42 1.54
N THR A 343 -33.05 2.21 2.43
CA THR A 343 -32.80 2.09 3.89
C THR A 343 -31.89 0.90 4.20
N GLU A 344 -32.17 -0.26 3.58
CA GLU A 344 -31.47 -1.52 3.82
C GLU A 344 -31.39 -2.38 2.55
N GLY A 345 -30.28 -3.09 2.39
CA GLY A 345 -30.03 -4.02 1.28
C GLY A 345 -29.91 -3.36 -0.10
N VAL A 346 -29.99 -4.21 -1.12
CA VAL A 346 -29.82 -3.85 -2.54
C VAL A 346 -31.08 -4.28 -3.31
N PRO A 347 -31.60 -3.48 -4.26
CA PRO A 347 -32.84 -3.81 -4.95
C PRO A 347 -32.63 -4.99 -5.91
N LEU A 348 -33.35 -6.08 -5.68
CA LEU A 348 -33.41 -7.24 -6.57
C LEU A 348 -34.45 -7.02 -7.68
N CYS A 349 -35.61 -6.48 -7.33
CA CYS A 349 -36.71 -6.19 -8.25
C CYS A 349 -37.47 -4.95 -7.78
N MET A 350 -38.01 -4.18 -8.72
CA MET A 350 -38.79 -2.97 -8.46
C MET A 350 -39.97 -2.89 -9.41
N GLU A 351 -41.09 -2.36 -8.93
CA GLU A 351 -42.27 -2.04 -9.74
C GLU A 351 -42.91 -0.75 -9.24
N VAL A 352 -43.38 0.11 -10.15
CA VAL A 352 -44.04 1.37 -9.79
C VAL A 352 -45.55 1.21 -9.96
N THR A 353 -46.31 1.52 -8.93
CA THR A 353 -47.75 1.25 -8.94
C THR A 353 -48.55 2.22 -8.08
N GLN A 354 -49.87 2.07 -8.12
CA GLN A 354 -50.81 2.74 -7.24
C GLN A 354 -51.20 1.78 -6.10
N LEU A 355 -50.92 2.18 -4.86
CA LEU A 355 -51.28 1.47 -3.63
C LEU A 355 -51.76 2.48 -2.58
N MET A 356 -52.69 2.07 -1.70
CA MET A 356 -53.22 2.93 -0.64
C MET A 356 -53.73 4.28 -1.17
N GLU A 357 -54.41 4.26 -2.32
CA GLU A 357 -54.92 5.45 -3.03
C GLU A 357 -53.84 6.43 -3.54
N MET A 358 -52.55 6.17 -3.33
CA MET A 358 -51.43 6.99 -3.78
C MET A 358 -50.80 6.42 -5.06
N GLN A 359 -50.62 7.26 -6.07
CA GLN A 359 -49.93 6.90 -7.31
C GLN A 359 -48.41 7.09 -7.19
N GLY A 360 -47.65 6.29 -7.96
CA GLY A 360 -46.20 6.47 -8.08
C GLY A 360 -45.39 5.92 -6.90
N LEU A 361 -45.94 4.98 -6.13
CA LEU A 361 -45.20 4.27 -5.09
C LEU A 361 -44.31 3.22 -5.73
N VAL A 362 -43.06 3.12 -5.24
CA VAL A 362 -42.07 2.15 -5.71
C VAL A 362 -42.15 0.93 -4.80
N VAL A 363 -42.64 -0.20 -5.30
CA VAL A 363 -42.57 -1.47 -4.58
C VAL A 363 -41.22 -2.10 -4.88
N SER A 364 -40.42 -2.35 -3.86
CA SER A 364 -39.10 -2.97 -3.99
C SER A 364 -39.03 -4.27 -3.21
N LEU A 365 -38.32 -5.25 -3.78
CA LEU A 365 -37.84 -6.45 -3.08
C LEU A 365 -36.32 -6.37 -3.07
N ASN A 366 -35.71 -6.45 -1.89
CA ASN A 366 -34.27 -6.43 -1.75
C ASN A 366 -33.67 -7.85 -1.64
N THR A 367 -32.34 -7.95 -1.75
CA THR A 367 -31.60 -9.23 -1.65
C THR A 367 -31.69 -9.92 -0.28
N GLU A 368 -32.12 -9.21 0.77
CA GLU A 368 -32.26 -9.75 2.12
C GLU A 368 -33.68 -10.29 2.40
N GLY A 369 -34.59 -10.21 1.42
CA GLY A 369 -35.98 -10.65 1.54
C GLY A 369 -36.91 -9.60 2.16
N THR A 370 -36.49 -8.34 2.24
CA THR A 370 -37.36 -7.23 2.64
C THR A 370 -38.18 -6.76 1.43
N VAL A 371 -39.50 -6.77 1.60
CA VAL A 371 -40.45 -6.17 0.66
C VAL A 371 -40.88 -4.83 1.23
N ALA A 372 -40.71 -3.76 0.47
CA ALA A 372 -41.08 -2.42 0.89
C ALA A 372 -41.91 -1.70 -0.16
N VAL A 373 -42.85 -0.88 0.31
CA VAL A 373 -43.53 0.15 -0.48
C VAL A 373 -42.84 1.46 -0.15
N ASN A 374 -42.22 2.05 -1.16
CA ASN A 374 -41.30 3.16 -1.01
C ASN A 374 -41.79 4.45 -1.68
N TYR A 375 -41.30 5.57 -1.16
CA TYR A 375 -41.43 6.89 -1.76
C TYR A 375 -40.11 7.66 -1.72
N LEU A 376 -39.95 8.65 -2.60
CA LEU A 376 -38.74 9.47 -2.69
C LEU A 376 -38.76 10.54 -1.58
N GLY A 377 -37.76 10.54 -0.71
CA GLY A 377 -37.61 11.55 0.34
C GLY A 377 -37.03 12.86 -0.21
N THR A 378 -37.72 13.97 0.03
CA THR A 378 -37.42 15.30 -0.55
C THR A 378 -37.01 16.35 0.46
N ASP A 379 -37.02 16.05 1.77
CA ASP A 379 -36.77 17.06 2.81
C ASP A 379 -35.28 17.20 3.11
N PRO A 380 -34.63 18.34 2.82
CA PRO A 380 -33.24 18.58 3.20
C PRO A 380 -33.06 18.54 4.72
N GLU A 381 -31.88 18.12 5.18
CA GLU A 381 -31.50 18.28 6.59
C GLU A 381 -31.22 19.76 6.87
N GLU A 382 -32.17 20.46 7.50
CA GLU A 382 -32.00 21.88 7.88
C GLU A 382 -31.32 22.08 9.25
N GLU A 383 -30.95 21.01 9.97
CA GLU A 383 -30.28 21.14 11.27
C GLU A 383 -28.82 20.69 11.20
N PRO A 384 -27.82 21.55 11.53
CA PRO A 384 -26.47 21.08 11.80
C PRO A 384 -26.54 20.08 12.96
N ILE A 385 -25.72 19.03 12.87
CA ILE A 385 -25.49 18.02 13.89
C ILE A 385 -25.65 18.66 15.27
N GLN A 386 -26.77 18.40 15.96
CA GLN A 386 -26.86 18.75 17.36
C GLN A 386 -25.68 18.02 18.01
N PRO A 387 -24.73 18.72 18.64
CA PRO A 387 -23.61 18.05 19.26
C PRO A 387 -24.21 17.00 20.20
N LEU A 388 -23.86 15.73 19.96
CA LEU A 388 -24.08 14.68 20.93
C LEU A 388 -23.66 15.29 22.27
N GLN A 389 -24.57 15.38 23.23
CA GLN A 389 -24.22 15.71 24.60
C GLN A 389 -23.37 14.55 25.14
N SER A 390 -22.13 14.46 24.68
CA SER A 390 -21.06 13.77 25.38
C SER A 390 -20.94 14.47 26.72
N LYS A 391 -21.06 13.72 27.81
CA LYS A 391 -20.79 14.19 29.18
C LYS A 391 -19.69 15.25 29.15
N GLU A 392 -20.03 16.47 29.53
CA GLU A 392 -19.09 17.57 29.67
C GLU A 392 -17.92 17.07 30.54
N VAL A 393 -16.71 17.05 29.96
CA VAL A 393 -15.50 16.91 30.76
C VAL A 393 -15.41 18.16 31.63
N ASP A 394 -15.21 17.99 32.93
CA ASP A 394 -15.20 19.09 33.91
C ASP A 394 -14.13 20.13 33.52
N TYR A 395 -14.59 21.35 33.17
CA TYR A 395 -13.73 22.44 32.71
C TYR A 395 -12.67 22.81 33.76
N ALA A 396 -12.94 22.58 35.04
CA ALA A 396 -11.98 22.82 36.12
C ALA A 396 -10.77 21.88 36.04
N GLU A 397 -11.00 20.59 35.73
CA GLU A 397 -9.95 19.58 35.61
C GLU A 397 -9.02 19.89 34.41
N ALA A 398 -9.61 20.31 33.29
CA ALA A 398 -8.86 20.71 32.09
C ALA A 398 -8.00 21.96 32.32
N VAL A 399 -8.49 22.96 33.07
CA VAL A 399 -7.72 24.18 33.40
C VAL A 399 -6.58 23.88 34.38
N ASP A 400 -6.80 22.99 35.35
CA ASP A 400 -5.75 22.56 36.28
C ASP A 400 -4.65 21.75 35.56
N GLU A 401 -5.02 20.88 34.62
CA GLU A 401 -4.06 20.16 33.76
C GLU A 401 -3.26 21.14 32.89
N LEU A 402 -3.94 22.10 32.24
CA LEU A 402 -3.27 23.14 31.44
C LEU A 402 -2.26 23.94 32.26
N ARG A 403 -2.60 24.31 33.51
CA ARG A 403 -1.68 25.00 34.42
C ARG A 403 -0.46 24.14 34.76
N ARG A 404 -0.63 22.83 35.01
CA ARG A 404 0.49 21.91 35.27
C ARG A 404 1.42 21.76 34.06
N VAL A 405 0.85 21.63 32.85
CA VAL A 405 1.64 21.52 31.61
C VAL A 405 2.42 22.81 31.36
N GLN A 406 1.78 23.98 31.49
CA GLN A 406 2.44 25.28 31.32
C GLN A 406 3.57 25.51 32.34
N GLN A 407 3.41 25.06 33.59
CA GLN A 407 4.48 25.10 34.59
C GLN A 407 5.65 24.18 34.21
N THR A 408 5.37 23.02 33.62
CA THR A 408 6.40 22.08 33.15
C THR A 408 7.18 22.68 31.98
N ILE A 409 6.49 23.29 31.01
CA ILE A 409 7.12 24.00 29.88
C ILE A 409 8.02 25.13 30.40
N LYS A 410 7.52 26.00 31.29
CA LYS A 410 8.34 27.09 31.87
C LYS A 410 9.58 26.59 32.61
N ARG A 411 9.50 25.43 33.28
CA ARG A 411 10.66 24.81 33.94
C ARG A 411 11.69 24.28 32.95
N ILE A 412 11.26 23.76 31.79
CA ILE A 412 12.15 23.30 30.73
C ILE A 412 12.82 24.51 30.05
N THR A 413 12.03 25.52 29.66
CA THR A 413 12.55 26.72 28.99
C THR A 413 13.51 27.53 29.87
N ASN A 414 13.22 27.64 31.18
CA ASN A 414 14.12 28.33 32.10
C ASN A 414 15.38 27.51 32.48
N ALA A 415 15.43 26.22 32.17
CA ALA A 415 16.62 25.39 32.38
C ALA A 415 17.64 25.52 31.23
N GLU A 416 17.24 26.05 30.07
CA GLU A 416 18.13 26.28 28.92
C GLU A 416 18.99 27.54 29.08
N ASP A 417 18.61 28.47 29.96
CA ASP A 417 19.21 29.82 30.04
C ASP A 417 20.24 30.05 31.19
N GLY A 418 20.88 28.99 31.69
CA GLY A 418 21.94 29.19 32.66
C GLY A 418 22.73 27.93 32.97
N THR A 419 24.02 27.94 32.58
CA THR A 419 25.16 27.22 33.18
C THR A 419 24.78 26.15 34.20
N SER A 420 24.09 25.12 33.72
CA SER A 420 23.64 24.01 34.55
C SER A 420 24.58 22.88 34.26
N LYS A 421 25.46 22.63 35.24
CA LYS A 421 26.09 21.33 35.48
C LYS A 421 25.16 20.26 34.94
N THR A 422 25.63 19.54 33.92
CA THR A 422 25.00 18.37 33.32
C THR A 422 24.21 17.68 34.42
N ARG A 423 22.87 17.76 34.38
CA ARG A 423 22.08 16.85 35.21
C ARG A 423 22.57 15.49 34.77
N GLU A 424 23.33 14.81 35.63
CA GLU A 424 23.51 13.38 35.55
C GLU A 424 22.09 12.85 35.54
N ALA A 425 21.51 12.66 34.35
CA ALA A 425 20.34 11.83 34.19
C ALA A 425 20.72 10.55 34.93
N GLU A 426 20.03 10.26 36.04
CA GLU A 426 20.36 9.15 36.94
C GLU A 426 20.77 7.98 36.06
N LYS A 427 22.07 7.64 36.03
CA LYS A 427 22.60 6.64 35.10
C LYS A 427 21.96 5.30 35.47
N VAL A 428 20.83 4.99 34.83
CA VAL A 428 20.02 3.80 35.10
C VAL A 428 20.84 2.56 34.81
N LEU A 429 21.60 2.61 33.72
CA LEU A 429 22.49 1.55 33.29
C LEU A 429 23.95 2.01 33.39
N GLU A 430 24.78 1.15 33.95
CA GLU A 430 26.23 1.23 33.96
C GLU A 430 26.80 0.12 33.08
N VAL A 431 27.83 0.45 32.31
CA VAL A 431 28.40 -0.44 31.31
C VAL A 431 29.87 -0.61 31.61
N THR A 432 30.26 -1.82 32.01
CA THR A 432 31.66 -2.19 32.22
C THR A 432 32.04 -3.26 31.21
N TRP A 433 33.34 -3.35 30.92
CA TRP A 433 33.86 -4.33 29.99
C TRP A 433 35.19 -4.88 30.51
N ASP A 434 35.49 -6.12 30.13
CA ASP A 434 36.77 -6.75 30.43
C ASP A 434 37.19 -7.68 29.28
N VAL A 435 38.49 -7.80 29.04
CA VAL A 435 39.02 -8.68 27.98
C VAL A 435 39.13 -10.09 28.54
N ILE A 436 38.43 -11.05 27.91
CA ILE A 436 38.55 -12.46 28.28
C ILE A 436 39.76 -13.03 27.54
N GLY A 437 40.85 -13.29 28.26
CA GLY A 437 41.97 -14.07 27.74
C GLY A 437 41.63 -15.56 27.80
N ASP A 438 41.39 -16.19 26.64
CA ASP A 438 41.55 -17.64 26.51
C ASP A 438 43.00 -17.92 26.10
N GLU A 439 43.67 -18.84 26.79
CA GLU A 439 45.04 -19.29 26.48
C GLU A 439 45.16 -19.92 25.06
N GLU A 440 44.04 -20.17 24.38
CA GLU A 440 43.95 -20.71 23.01
C GLU A 440 43.66 -19.67 21.92
N ASN A 441 43.48 -18.38 22.23
CA ASN A 441 43.12 -17.40 21.20
C ASN A 441 44.28 -17.12 20.23
N SER A 442 43.96 -17.21 18.93
CA SER A 442 44.87 -16.79 17.86
C SER A 442 45.19 -15.29 17.97
N PRO A 443 46.39 -14.82 17.56
CA PRO A 443 46.78 -13.41 17.68
C PRO A 443 45.92 -12.42 16.87
N ALA A 444 44.96 -12.92 16.08
CA ALA A 444 44.07 -12.12 15.23
C ALA A 444 42.64 -11.98 15.79
N GLU A 445 42.35 -12.52 16.97
CA GLU A 445 41.03 -12.44 17.61
C GLU A 445 41.13 -12.04 19.09
N VAL A 446 40.22 -11.16 19.52
CA VAL A 446 40.08 -10.73 20.92
C VAL A 446 38.62 -10.82 21.33
N VAL A 447 38.36 -11.46 22.48
CA VAL A 447 37.01 -11.60 23.04
C VAL A 447 36.85 -10.65 24.22
N VAL A 448 35.78 -9.86 24.21
CA VAL A 448 35.46 -8.90 25.28
C VAL A 448 34.13 -9.25 25.91
N LEU A 449 34.08 -9.25 27.24
CA LEU A 449 32.86 -9.39 28.02
C LEU A 449 32.30 -8.02 28.36
N LEU A 450 31.15 -7.70 27.81
CA LEU A 450 30.37 -6.51 28.11
C LEU A 450 29.37 -6.82 29.22
N VAL A 451 29.45 -6.10 30.33
CA VAL A 451 28.54 -6.24 31.48
C VAL A 451 27.70 -4.98 31.61
N ILE A 452 26.40 -5.12 31.41
CA ILE A 452 25.43 -4.03 31.50
C ILE A 452 24.66 -4.21 32.80
N ARG A 453 24.90 -3.33 33.79
CA ARG A 453 24.29 -3.39 35.11
C ARG A 453 23.21 -2.32 35.26
N ASN A 454 22.02 -2.70 35.73
CA ASN A 454 20.99 -1.75 36.12
C ASN A 454 21.23 -1.30 37.57
N CYS A 455 21.68 -0.06 37.71
CA CYS A 455 22.02 0.56 39.00
C CYS A 455 20.82 1.30 39.63
N SER A 456 19.66 1.33 38.98
CA SER A 456 18.46 1.92 39.56
C SER A 456 17.83 1.01 40.62
N LYS A 457 17.14 1.62 41.59
CA LYS A 457 16.47 0.90 42.68
C LYS A 457 15.08 0.40 42.31
N ASP A 458 14.35 1.16 41.50
CA ASP A 458 12.92 0.93 41.24
C ASP A 458 12.57 0.81 39.74
N MET A 459 13.51 1.03 38.82
CA MET A 459 13.22 1.15 37.39
C MET A 459 13.76 -0.01 36.55
N THR A 460 12.88 -0.70 35.83
CA THR A 460 13.31 -1.70 34.85
C THR A 460 13.67 -1.00 33.55
N ALA A 461 14.82 -1.33 32.97
CA ALA A 461 15.20 -0.89 31.63
C ALA A 461 14.62 -1.86 30.60
N PHE A 462 13.82 -1.35 29.65
CA PHE A 462 13.22 -2.15 28.58
C PHE A 462 13.86 -1.86 27.23
N ARG A 463 13.79 -2.83 26.31
CA ARG A 463 14.28 -2.71 24.92
C ARG A 463 15.73 -2.24 24.83
N VAL A 464 16.59 -2.82 25.67
CA VAL A 464 18.00 -2.47 25.74
C VAL A 464 18.69 -2.97 24.46
N THR A 465 19.24 -2.07 23.67
CA THR A 465 19.94 -2.36 22.42
C THR A 465 21.38 -1.85 22.53
N ALA A 466 22.36 -2.75 22.50
CA ALA A 466 23.76 -2.39 22.41
C ALA A 466 24.18 -2.30 20.93
N LEU A 467 24.74 -1.17 20.53
CA LEU A 467 25.31 -0.91 19.21
C LEU A 467 26.81 -0.77 19.33
N LEU A 468 27.56 -1.51 18.51
CA LEU A 468 29.01 -1.52 18.50
C LEU A 468 29.55 -0.95 17.20
N GLN A 469 30.34 0.10 17.33
CA GLN A 469 31.03 0.77 16.24
C GLN A 469 32.53 0.56 16.39
N VAL A 470 33.14 0.02 15.33
CA VAL A 470 34.57 -0.27 15.23
C VAL A 470 35.16 0.47 14.03
N VAL A 471 36.49 0.60 14.01
CA VAL A 471 37.23 1.22 12.92
C VAL A 471 37.78 0.12 12.00
N ILE A 472 37.56 0.24 10.69
CA ILE A 472 38.14 -0.68 9.70
C ILE A 472 39.67 -0.71 9.87
N PRO A 473 40.32 -1.89 9.86
CA PRO A 473 39.81 -3.20 9.41
C PRO A 473 39.35 -4.13 10.53
N ILE A 474 39.10 -3.60 11.73
CA ILE A 474 38.59 -4.39 12.84
C ILE A 474 37.14 -4.74 12.53
N GLU A 475 36.82 -6.03 12.55
CA GLU A 475 35.49 -6.57 12.39
C GLU A 475 34.97 -7.05 13.75
N VAL A 476 33.66 -6.98 13.93
CA VAL A 476 32.97 -7.49 15.12
C VAL A 476 31.94 -8.52 14.68
N ASP A 477 31.79 -9.60 15.44
CA ASP A 477 30.85 -10.69 15.15
C ASP A 477 29.39 -10.21 15.04
N ALA A 478 28.98 -9.25 15.86
CA ALA A 478 27.69 -8.58 15.75
C ALA A 478 27.75 -7.10 16.16
N HIS A 479 27.39 -6.21 15.23
CA HIS A 479 27.27 -4.76 15.51
C HIS A 479 26.07 -4.40 16.40
N LYS A 480 25.15 -5.34 16.64
CA LYS A 480 23.91 -5.10 17.38
C LYS A 480 23.52 -6.30 18.24
N HIS A 481 23.26 -6.02 19.52
CA HIS A 481 22.68 -6.98 20.45
C HIS A 481 21.43 -6.39 21.12
N THR A 482 20.38 -7.19 21.28
CA THR A 482 19.12 -6.76 21.89
C THR A 482 18.80 -7.60 23.12
N ILE A 483 18.44 -6.93 24.20
CA ILE A 483 18.02 -7.50 25.48
C ILE A 483 16.62 -6.94 25.80
N GLU A 484 15.66 -7.82 26.09
CA GLU A 484 14.27 -7.41 26.30
C GLU A 484 14.11 -6.50 27.51
N SER A 485 14.68 -6.90 28.66
CA SER A 485 14.66 -6.08 29.87
C SER A 485 15.79 -6.43 30.84
N ILE A 486 16.20 -5.46 31.66
CA ILE A 486 17.11 -5.64 32.79
C ILE A 486 16.42 -5.10 34.04
N THR A 487 16.10 -5.99 34.97
CA THR A 487 15.44 -5.65 36.25
C THR A 487 16.34 -4.81 37.14
N PRO A 488 15.79 -4.04 38.10
CA PRO A 488 16.57 -3.28 39.09
C PRO A 488 17.60 -4.16 39.79
N GLY A 489 18.86 -3.71 39.87
CA GLY A 489 19.98 -4.47 40.43
C GLY A 489 20.46 -5.67 39.58
N GLY A 490 19.78 -5.97 38.47
CA GLY A 490 20.15 -7.02 37.54
C GLY A 490 21.32 -6.64 36.63
N SER A 491 21.92 -7.63 35.99
CA SER A 491 22.99 -7.43 35.02
C SER A 491 22.84 -8.35 33.82
N ALA A 492 23.05 -7.84 32.62
CA ALA A 492 23.18 -8.62 31.40
C ALA A 492 24.66 -8.73 31.02
N ARG A 493 25.04 -9.86 30.42
CA ARG A 493 26.39 -10.12 29.94
C ARG A 493 26.34 -10.43 28.45
N ILE A 494 27.18 -9.76 27.66
CA ILE A 494 27.31 -9.93 26.22
C ILE A 494 28.78 -10.23 25.94
N THR A 495 29.05 -11.37 25.31
CA THR A 495 30.38 -11.69 24.79
C THR A 495 30.46 -11.22 23.35
N VAL A 496 31.47 -10.42 23.04
CA VAL A 496 31.69 -9.84 21.72
C VAL A 496 33.06 -10.28 21.23
N ARG A 497 33.15 -10.76 20.00
CA ARG A 497 34.43 -11.12 19.37
C ARG A 497 34.84 -10.06 18.35
N PHE A 498 36.05 -9.53 18.52
CA PHE A 498 36.72 -8.66 17.57
C PHE A 498 37.78 -9.46 16.82
N SER A 499 37.82 -9.31 15.50
CA SER A 499 38.76 -10.02 14.64
C SER A 499 39.31 -9.11 13.56
N THR A 500 40.51 -9.41 13.08
CA THR A 500 41.09 -8.78 11.89
C THR A 500 41.39 -9.84 10.84
N SER A 501 41.00 -9.59 9.60
CA SER A 501 41.36 -10.48 8.49
C SER A 501 42.64 -9.97 7.82
N SER A 502 43.64 -10.83 7.71
CA SER A 502 44.93 -10.50 7.08
C SER A 502 44.78 -10.50 5.56
N SER A 503 44.19 -9.45 4.99
CA SER A 503 44.28 -9.18 3.56
C SER A 503 45.10 -7.93 3.29
N LEU A 504 45.98 -8.00 2.28
CA LEU A 504 46.75 -6.86 1.75
C LEU A 504 45.86 -5.71 1.23
N ASN A 505 44.54 -5.93 1.17
CA ASN A 505 43.57 -4.93 0.73
C ASN A 505 42.99 -4.09 1.86
N TYR A 506 43.34 -4.36 3.12
CA TYR A 506 42.88 -3.59 4.27
C TYR A 506 43.79 -2.39 4.59
N VAL A 507 43.27 -1.46 5.38
CA VAL A 507 43.98 -0.24 5.79
C VAL A 507 44.55 -0.41 7.20
N ILE A 508 45.45 0.48 7.62
CA ILE A 508 45.82 0.63 9.03
C ILE A 508 44.64 1.30 9.77
N PRO A 509 44.19 0.77 10.91
CA PRO A 509 43.12 1.40 11.68
C PRO A 509 43.58 2.74 12.25
N SER A 510 42.73 3.75 12.14
CA SER A 510 43.00 5.09 12.71
C SER A 510 42.80 5.13 14.23
N SER A 511 42.12 4.15 14.82
CA SER A 511 41.99 3.94 16.27
C SER A 511 41.78 2.46 16.59
N LEU A 512 42.19 2.05 17.80
CA LEU A 512 41.82 0.76 18.40
C LEU A 512 40.58 0.86 19.29
N ASP A 513 39.96 2.03 19.35
CA ASP A 513 38.78 2.27 20.16
C ASP A 513 37.52 1.74 19.48
N ALA A 514 36.84 0.79 20.12
CA ALA A 514 35.49 0.36 19.78
C ALA A 514 34.48 1.10 20.66
N ARG A 515 33.56 1.86 20.03
CA ARG A 515 32.51 2.59 20.73
C ARG A 515 31.28 1.72 20.92
N VAL A 516 30.77 1.68 22.14
CA VAL A 516 29.57 0.93 22.51
C VAL A 516 28.52 1.91 22.96
N VAL A 517 27.38 1.94 22.27
CA VAL A 517 26.24 2.78 22.62
C VAL A 517 25.06 1.90 22.95
N ILE A 518 24.55 2.01 24.17
CA ILE A 518 23.37 1.28 24.64
C ILE A 518 22.18 2.23 24.64
N LEU A 519 21.19 1.88 23.83
CA LEU A 519 19.90 2.55 23.73
C LEU A 519 18.89 1.75 24.56
N TYR A 520 18.15 2.41 25.44
CA TYR A 520 17.16 1.75 26.28
C TYR A 520 15.97 2.66 26.56
N THR A 521 14.89 2.07 27.05
CA THR A 521 13.73 2.81 27.55
C THR A 521 13.69 2.72 29.07
N GLY A 522 13.88 3.86 29.74
CA GLY A 522 13.67 4.00 31.18
C GLY A 522 12.18 4.23 31.45
N GLY A 523 11.54 3.36 32.23
CA GLY A 523 10.11 3.50 32.53
C GLY A 523 9.21 3.30 31.29
N ARG A 524 8.04 3.95 31.24
CA ARG A 524 7.01 3.69 30.20
C ARG A 524 7.26 4.37 28.84
N THR A 525 8.06 5.43 28.73
CA THR A 525 8.15 6.21 27.47
C THR A 525 9.46 6.96 27.18
N THR A 526 10.42 7.10 28.10
CA THR A 526 11.64 7.89 27.82
C THR A 526 12.74 7.03 27.21
N GLY A 527 13.17 7.38 25.99
CA GLY A 527 14.37 6.83 25.37
C GLY A 527 15.63 7.46 25.98
N CYS A 528 16.56 6.62 26.42
CA CYS A 528 17.81 7.01 27.04
C CYS A 528 18.98 6.32 26.32
N SER A 529 20.16 6.92 26.37
CA SER A 529 21.40 6.33 25.86
C SER A 529 22.50 6.38 26.90
N VAL A 530 23.37 5.38 26.90
CA VAL A 530 24.63 5.36 27.65
C VAL A 530 25.73 4.82 26.74
N GLY A 531 26.88 5.47 26.74
CA GLY A 531 28.02 5.08 25.91
C GLY A 531 29.22 4.69 26.75
N THR A 532 30.04 3.77 26.24
CA THR A 532 31.39 3.48 26.74
C THR A 532 32.32 3.20 25.56
N THR A 533 33.63 3.34 25.77
CA THR A 533 34.65 3.06 24.76
C THR A 533 35.52 1.91 25.27
N ILE A 534 35.72 0.91 24.41
CA ILE A 534 36.59 -0.23 24.63
C ILE A 534 37.88 0.03 23.87
N HIS A 535 39.02 0.03 24.56
CA HIS A 535 40.32 0.13 23.89
C HIS A 535 40.86 -1.28 23.61
N LEU A 536 40.96 -1.64 22.33
CA LEU A 536 41.35 -3.00 21.92
C LEU A 536 42.88 -3.19 21.97
N PRO A 537 43.37 -4.43 22.24
CA PRO A 537 44.80 -4.71 22.28
C PRO A 537 45.52 -4.44 20.95
N PHE A 538 46.73 -3.88 21.02
CA PHE A 538 47.55 -3.60 19.84
C PHE A 538 47.95 -4.84 19.04
N THR A 539 48.06 -5.99 19.71
CA THR A 539 48.33 -7.31 19.11
C THR A 539 47.32 -7.71 18.03
N LEU A 540 46.09 -7.18 18.10
CA LEU A 540 45.03 -7.46 17.12
C LEU A 540 45.38 -6.96 15.71
N VAL A 541 46.24 -5.94 15.59
CA VAL A 541 46.52 -5.26 14.31
C VAL A 541 48.01 -5.23 13.96
N ALA A 542 48.90 -5.55 14.91
CA ALA A 542 50.34 -5.51 14.76
C ALA A 542 51.01 -6.74 15.37
N GLN A 543 52.00 -7.30 14.66
CA GLN A 543 52.79 -8.44 15.13
C GLN A 543 54.30 -8.11 15.11
N PRO A 544 55.07 -8.52 16.13
CA PRO A 544 56.53 -8.34 16.13
C PRO A 544 57.20 -9.17 15.04
N ILE A 545 58.15 -8.55 14.33
CA ILE A 545 58.91 -9.19 13.25
C ILE A 545 60.42 -8.96 13.45
N PRO A 546 61.28 -9.76 12.80
CA PRO A 546 62.71 -9.43 12.70
C PRO A 546 62.91 -8.04 12.12
N TYR A 547 64.05 -7.41 12.46
CA TYR A 547 64.37 -6.08 11.95
C TYR A 547 64.31 -6.00 10.41
N VAL A 548 63.57 -5.01 9.92
CA VAL A 548 63.49 -4.62 8.51
C VAL A 548 63.78 -3.13 8.41
N ASP A 549 64.57 -2.73 7.41
CA ASP A 549 64.81 -1.30 7.15
C ASP A 549 63.54 -0.63 6.65
N ALA A 550 63.02 0.33 7.42
CA ALA A 550 61.80 1.08 7.16
C ALA A 550 62.05 2.60 7.21
N SER A 551 63.23 3.04 6.76
CA SER A 551 63.70 4.43 6.90
C SER A 551 63.06 5.47 5.96
N ASN A 552 61.92 5.18 5.32
CA ASN A 552 61.21 6.11 4.42
C ASN A 552 60.68 7.34 5.16
N PHE A 553 60.02 7.12 6.30
CA PHE A 553 59.50 8.17 7.16
C PHE A 553 60.08 8.02 8.55
N VAL A 554 60.56 9.12 9.14
CA VAL A 554 61.25 9.11 10.43
C VAL A 554 60.63 10.14 11.36
N LEU A 555 60.21 9.69 12.53
CA LEU A 555 59.69 10.52 13.61
C LEU A 555 60.57 10.36 14.85
N GLN A 556 60.86 11.46 15.53
CA GLN A 556 61.55 11.43 16.83
C GLN A 556 60.60 11.95 17.91
N PHE A 557 60.51 11.21 19.00
CA PHE A 557 59.63 11.48 20.14
C PHE A 557 60.48 11.42 21.42
N ASP A 558 60.64 12.53 22.12
CA ASP A 558 61.53 12.63 23.28
C ASP A 558 60.73 12.84 24.57
N THR A 559 61.28 12.34 25.68
CA THR A 559 60.75 12.54 27.05
C THR A 559 61.73 13.32 27.91
N ASN A 560 61.23 13.96 28.96
CA ASN A 560 62.04 14.68 29.97
C ASN A 560 62.77 13.75 30.96
N LYS A 561 62.59 12.42 30.87
CA LYS A 561 63.21 11.46 31.79
C LYS A 561 64.59 11.04 31.29
N SER A 562 65.55 10.93 32.22
CA SER A 562 66.95 10.59 31.93
C SER A 562 67.18 9.11 31.66
N GLU A 563 66.40 8.23 32.29
CA GLU A 563 66.52 6.77 32.13
C GLU A 563 65.47 6.28 31.11
N PRO A 564 65.91 5.68 29.98
CA PRO A 564 65.00 5.12 28.98
C PRO A 564 64.35 3.82 29.51
N PRO A 565 63.08 3.54 29.17
CA PRO A 565 62.41 2.33 29.59
C PRO A 565 62.78 1.17 28.65
N SER A 566 62.81 -0.06 29.17
CA SER A 566 62.96 -1.25 28.35
C SER A 566 61.72 -1.42 27.49
N LEU A 567 61.86 -1.62 26.17
CA LEU A 567 60.69 -1.85 25.32
C LEU A 567 59.90 -3.12 25.71
N ILE A 568 60.56 -4.11 26.32
CA ILE A 568 59.92 -5.33 26.84
C ILE A 568 58.97 -5.00 28.01
N ASP A 569 59.32 -4.00 28.82
CA ASP A 569 58.52 -3.58 29.97
C ASP A 569 57.37 -2.64 29.55
N VAL A 570 57.53 -1.92 28.43
CA VAL A 570 56.49 -1.03 27.86
C VAL A 570 55.50 -1.81 26.98
N PHE A 571 55.99 -2.82 26.26
CA PHE A 571 55.20 -3.70 25.39
C PHE A 571 55.14 -5.12 25.95
N THR A 572 54.53 -5.26 27.13
CA THR A 572 54.39 -6.53 27.83
C THR A 572 53.58 -7.57 27.05
N ASP A 573 52.65 -7.11 26.21
CA ASP A 573 51.88 -7.90 25.26
C ASP A 573 52.74 -8.57 24.17
N PHE A 574 53.92 -8.01 23.86
CA PHE A 574 54.89 -8.58 22.94
C PHE A 574 56.07 -9.29 23.62
N ALA A 575 56.14 -9.29 24.96
CA ALA A 575 57.29 -9.79 25.70
C ALA A 575 57.60 -11.28 25.46
N GLN A 576 56.61 -12.08 25.04
CA GLN A 576 56.80 -13.50 24.69
C GLN A 576 57.44 -13.71 23.30
N SER A 577 57.53 -12.67 22.48
CA SER A 577 58.13 -12.75 21.14
C SER A 577 59.66 -12.75 21.19
N GLU A 578 60.30 -13.55 20.35
CA GLU A 578 61.77 -13.54 20.17
C GLU A 578 62.28 -12.27 19.46
N HIS A 579 61.37 -11.46 18.90
CA HIS A 579 61.71 -10.33 18.03
C HIS A 579 61.69 -8.96 18.73
N ILE A 580 61.39 -8.91 20.03
CA ILE A 580 61.52 -7.71 20.85
C ILE A 580 62.83 -7.71 21.64
N SER A 581 63.49 -6.56 21.69
CA SER A 581 64.69 -6.34 22.51
C SER A 581 64.52 -5.09 23.37
N SER A 582 65.37 -4.89 24.37
CA SER A 582 65.26 -3.75 25.29
C SER A 582 65.26 -2.38 24.60
N ASN A 583 65.91 -2.26 23.44
CA ASN A 583 66.11 -0.98 22.74
C ASN A 583 65.55 -0.95 21.30
N LEU A 584 65.03 -2.07 20.79
CA LEU A 584 64.55 -2.19 19.41
C LEU A 584 63.31 -3.09 19.34
N LEU A 585 62.27 -2.58 18.67
CA LEU A 585 61.05 -3.30 18.34
C LEU A 585 60.66 -3.01 16.89
N ALA A 586 60.54 -4.05 16.06
CA ALA A 586 60.01 -3.96 14.70
C ALA A 586 58.67 -4.68 14.63
N ILE A 587 57.69 -4.08 13.97
CA ILE A 587 56.32 -4.60 13.85
C ILE A 587 55.86 -4.61 12.38
N GLN A 588 54.97 -5.55 12.06
CA GLN A 588 54.21 -5.60 10.83
C GLN A 588 52.72 -5.44 11.13
N TYR A 589 52.07 -4.52 10.42
CA TYR A 589 50.62 -4.34 10.47
C TYR A 589 49.88 -5.34 9.58
N VAL A 590 48.57 -5.51 9.81
CA VAL A 590 47.69 -6.39 9.01
C VAL A 590 47.67 -6.10 7.51
N ASN A 591 47.93 -4.86 7.08
CA ASN A 591 48.02 -4.48 5.67
C ASN A 591 49.40 -4.75 5.05
N GLY A 592 50.36 -5.24 5.83
CA GLY A 592 51.73 -5.53 5.43
C GLY A 592 52.72 -4.38 5.63
N ALA A 593 52.29 -3.19 6.08
CA ALA A 593 53.21 -2.09 6.37
C ALA A 593 54.09 -2.40 7.59
N HIS A 594 55.29 -1.81 7.63
CA HIS A 594 56.28 -2.06 8.67
C HIS A 594 56.64 -0.78 9.42
N ALA A 595 56.85 -0.90 10.73
CA ALA A 595 57.40 0.18 11.55
C ALA A 595 58.42 -0.35 12.56
N VAL A 596 59.44 0.46 12.85
CA VAL A 596 60.55 0.14 13.74
C VAL A 596 60.73 1.25 14.75
N LEU A 597 60.81 0.88 16.03
CA LEU A 597 61.07 1.76 17.15
C LEU A 597 62.47 1.50 17.71
N PHE A 598 63.24 2.56 17.83
CA PHE A 598 64.54 2.58 18.49
C PHE A 598 64.48 3.43 19.77
N VAL A 599 65.05 2.90 20.85
CA VAL A 599 65.23 3.64 22.10
C VAL A 599 66.72 3.95 22.30
N SER A 600 67.03 5.21 22.60
CA SER A 600 68.38 5.62 22.96
C SER A 600 68.79 5.02 24.31
N ARG A 601 70.03 4.55 24.42
CA ARG A 601 70.55 3.93 25.66
C ARG A 601 70.81 4.92 26.81
N ASN A 602 70.98 6.19 26.48
CA ASN A 602 71.51 7.21 27.42
C ASN A 602 70.50 8.34 27.71
N ALA A 603 69.31 8.30 27.11
CA ALA A 603 68.26 9.31 27.26
C ALA A 603 66.93 8.72 26.80
N GLY A 604 65.81 9.19 27.36
CA GLY A 604 64.45 8.83 26.92
C GLY A 604 64.07 9.42 25.55
N ARG A 605 64.87 9.13 24.53
CA ARG A 605 64.67 9.53 23.12
C ARG A 605 64.24 8.32 22.31
N PHE A 606 63.11 8.44 21.63
CA PHE A 606 62.50 7.39 20.84
C PHE A 606 62.52 7.80 19.37
N ARG A 607 63.01 6.93 18.50
CA ARG A 607 63.04 7.15 17.05
C ARG A 607 62.20 6.09 16.37
N LEU A 608 61.10 6.51 15.75
CA LEU A 608 60.24 5.66 14.93
C LEU A 608 60.61 5.81 13.46
N GLN A 609 60.64 4.69 12.76
CA GLN A 609 60.81 4.59 11.32
C GLN A 609 59.66 3.77 10.76
N ALA A 610 59.07 4.17 9.64
CA ALA A 610 58.01 3.39 9.02
C ALA A 610 58.08 3.41 7.49
N SER A 611 57.59 2.33 6.88
CA SER A 611 57.51 2.19 5.42
C SER A 611 56.55 3.20 4.77
N THR A 612 55.50 3.58 5.50
CA THR A 612 54.49 4.58 5.10
C THR A 612 54.21 5.57 6.25
N MET A 613 53.67 6.74 5.94
CA MET A 613 53.43 7.79 6.94
C MET A 613 52.32 7.39 7.93
N GLU A 614 51.23 6.79 7.44
CA GLU A 614 50.12 6.36 8.30
C GLU A 614 50.51 5.30 9.33
N ALA A 615 51.54 4.50 9.05
CA ALA A 615 52.06 3.48 9.96
C ALA A 615 52.76 4.07 11.21
N LEU A 616 53.17 5.35 11.16
CA LEU A 616 53.72 6.06 12.31
C LEU A 616 52.65 6.39 13.36
N TRP A 617 51.41 6.68 12.94
CA TRP A 617 50.36 7.17 13.83
C TRP A 617 50.09 6.20 14.98
N LEU A 618 49.66 4.98 14.66
CA LEU A 618 49.18 4.05 15.67
C LEU A 618 50.31 3.61 16.61
N PHE A 619 51.51 3.39 16.09
CA PHE A 619 52.67 3.03 16.91
C PHE A 619 53.08 4.16 17.86
N THR A 620 53.03 5.42 17.39
CA THR A 620 53.36 6.57 18.25
C THR A 620 52.29 6.81 19.30
N PHE A 621 51.01 6.62 18.95
CA PHE A 621 49.89 6.74 19.89
C PHE A 621 49.98 5.69 21.01
N GLU A 622 50.20 4.43 20.67
CA GLU A 622 50.40 3.33 21.63
C GLU A 622 51.63 3.57 22.51
N LEU A 623 52.75 4.00 21.92
CA LEU A 623 53.94 4.34 22.66
C LEU A 623 53.67 5.48 23.66
N HIS A 624 53.02 6.55 23.24
CA HIS A 624 52.67 7.68 24.10
C HIS A 624 51.77 7.23 25.28
N ALA A 625 50.71 6.47 25.01
CA ALA A 625 49.77 5.98 26.03
C ALA A 625 50.46 5.05 27.05
N ARG A 626 51.31 4.13 26.58
CA ARG A 626 52.03 3.19 27.43
C ARG A 626 53.13 3.87 28.26
N LEU A 627 53.82 4.86 27.71
CA LEU A 627 54.81 5.64 28.46
C LEU A 627 54.18 6.50 29.55
N LEU A 628 52.99 7.08 29.30
CA LEU A 628 52.20 7.75 30.34
C LEU A 628 51.84 6.81 31.49
N THR A 629 51.52 5.56 31.18
CA THR A 629 51.20 4.52 32.17
C THR A 629 52.45 4.04 32.92
N PHE A 630 53.59 3.94 32.22
CA PHE A 630 54.84 3.43 32.79
C PHE A 630 55.51 4.43 33.75
N TYR A 631 55.49 5.72 33.43
CA TYR A 631 56.21 6.75 34.19
C TYR A 631 55.32 7.62 35.10
N ASP A 632 54.01 7.35 35.14
CA ASP A 632 52.98 8.19 35.78
C ASP A 632 52.93 9.65 35.23
N SER A 633 52.03 10.49 35.78
CA SER A 633 51.66 11.83 35.26
C SER A 633 52.77 12.90 35.21
N GLU A 634 54.02 12.58 35.49
CA GLU A 634 55.14 13.53 35.53
C GLU A 634 55.96 13.64 34.23
N VAL A 635 55.61 12.88 33.19
CA VAL A 635 56.33 12.91 31.91
C VAL A 635 55.88 14.06 31.03
N GLN A 636 56.86 14.80 30.50
CA GLN A 636 56.64 15.78 29.44
C GLN A 636 57.21 15.23 28.14
N PHE A 637 56.40 15.30 27.09
CA PHE A 637 56.78 14.88 25.75
C PHE A 637 57.21 16.07 24.91
N THR A 638 58.14 15.83 23.98
CA THR A 638 58.61 16.84 23.04
C THR A 638 58.92 16.22 21.69
N PHE A 639 58.40 16.84 20.63
CA PHE A 639 58.78 16.57 19.25
C PHE A 639 59.83 17.58 18.79
N PRO A 640 61.09 17.18 18.59
CA PRO A 640 62.17 18.11 18.24
C PRO A 640 62.13 18.57 16.77
N ASN A 641 61.53 17.76 15.89
CA ASN A 641 61.45 18.05 14.46
C ASN A 641 60.25 18.96 14.14
N PRO A 642 60.30 19.76 13.06
CA PRO A 642 59.14 20.50 12.58
C PRO A 642 58.02 19.54 12.15
N ILE A 643 56.78 20.02 12.21
CA ILE A 643 55.59 19.25 11.79
C ILE A 643 55.72 18.95 10.29
N PRO A 644 55.59 17.69 9.83
CA PRO A 644 55.81 17.30 8.43
C PRO A 644 54.60 17.66 7.55
N LEU A 645 54.34 18.97 7.37
CA LEU A 645 53.20 19.47 6.60
C LEU A 645 53.27 19.11 5.11
N ASP A 646 54.48 19.04 4.53
CA ASP A 646 54.63 18.70 3.10
C ASP A 646 54.19 17.27 2.79
N ASP A 647 54.60 16.31 3.62
CA ASP A 647 54.17 14.92 3.50
C ASP A 647 52.66 14.79 3.77
N TYR A 648 52.14 15.53 4.76
CA TYR A 648 50.71 15.57 5.05
C TYR A 648 49.88 16.11 3.88
N PHE A 649 50.32 17.19 3.24
CA PHE A 649 49.65 17.76 2.07
C PHE A 649 49.67 16.81 0.87
N ARG A 650 50.71 15.99 0.71
CA ARG A 650 50.74 14.93 -0.31
C ARG A 650 49.66 13.87 -0.07
N VAL A 651 49.39 13.50 1.19
CA VAL A 651 48.32 12.55 1.53
C VAL A 651 46.93 13.15 1.24
N ILE A 652 46.74 14.45 1.52
CA ILE A 652 45.52 15.16 1.14
C ILE A 652 45.33 15.14 -0.39
N ASP A 653 46.39 15.37 -1.16
CA ASP A 653 46.32 15.34 -2.62
C ASP A 653 45.94 13.98 -3.18
N GLU A 654 46.49 12.91 -2.61
CA GLU A 654 46.15 11.54 -2.99
C GLU A 654 44.66 11.25 -2.70
N HIS A 655 44.13 11.69 -1.56
CA HIS A 655 42.72 11.55 -1.23
C HIS A 655 41.82 12.32 -2.22
N VAL A 656 42.15 13.58 -2.52
CA VAL A 656 41.39 14.40 -3.48
C VAL A 656 41.44 13.79 -4.89
N GLU A 657 42.59 13.32 -5.32
CA GLU A 657 42.77 12.73 -6.65
C GLU A 657 41.98 11.41 -6.79
N THR A 658 42.03 10.53 -5.79
CA THR A 658 41.21 9.30 -5.79
C THR A 658 39.71 9.60 -5.80
N ARG A 659 39.28 10.67 -5.10
CA ARG A 659 37.90 11.16 -5.12
C ARG A 659 37.50 11.68 -6.51
N LYS A 660 38.36 12.46 -7.18
CA LYS A 660 38.13 12.92 -8.57
C LYS A 660 37.97 11.74 -9.53
N GLN A 661 38.88 10.76 -9.46
CA GLN A 661 38.82 9.55 -10.29
C GLN A 661 37.53 8.75 -10.05
N LEU A 662 37.12 8.57 -8.78
CA LEU A 662 35.87 7.90 -8.43
C LEU A 662 34.66 8.64 -9.01
N ASN A 663 34.64 9.97 -8.92
CA ASN A 663 33.54 10.76 -9.48
C ASN A 663 33.47 10.67 -11.02
N THR A 664 34.61 10.76 -11.72
CA THR A 664 34.67 10.54 -13.17
C THR A 664 34.17 9.15 -13.56
N ALA A 665 34.54 8.11 -12.80
CA ALA A 665 34.07 6.75 -13.02
C ALA A 665 32.56 6.60 -12.75
N LYS A 666 32.02 7.21 -11.69
CA LYS A 666 30.57 7.26 -11.41
C LYS A 666 29.81 7.95 -12.55
N ASN A 667 30.33 9.05 -13.09
CA ASN A 667 29.73 9.74 -14.24
C ASN A 667 29.75 8.87 -15.51
N THR A 668 30.85 8.15 -15.75
CA THR A 668 30.95 7.22 -16.88
C THR A 668 29.97 6.04 -16.72
N LEU A 669 29.81 5.52 -15.51
CA LEU A 669 28.82 4.50 -15.18
C LEU A 669 27.39 5.01 -15.41
N ALA A 670 27.10 6.24 -15.02
CA ALA A 670 25.80 6.87 -15.26
C ALA A 670 25.49 6.99 -16.76
N GLN A 671 26.47 7.42 -17.58
CA GLN A 671 26.33 7.45 -19.04
C GLN A 671 26.12 6.05 -19.64
N ALA A 672 26.90 5.05 -19.21
CA ALA A 672 26.75 3.67 -19.66
C ALA A 672 25.37 3.09 -19.32
N SER A 673 24.85 3.41 -18.12
CA SER A 673 23.51 3.04 -17.67
C SER A 673 22.42 3.67 -18.53
N GLN A 674 22.53 4.98 -18.81
CA GLN A 674 21.59 5.68 -19.70
C GLN A 674 21.57 5.07 -21.11
N MET A 675 22.74 4.74 -21.68
CA MET A 675 22.84 4.08 -22.98
C MET A 675 22.16 2.70 -22.96
N PHE A 676 22.41 1.90 -21.92
CA PHE A 676 21.79 0.60 -21.74
C PHE A 676 20.25 0.69 -21.68
N PHE A 677 19.72 1.62 -20.88
CA PHE A 677 18.27 1.86 -20.81
C PHE A 677 17.68 2.36 -22.13
N ALA A 678 18.39 3.22 -22.88
CA ALA A 678 17.93 3.68 -24.18
C ALA A 678 17.80 2.52 -25.18
N VAL A 679 18.79 1.62 -25.21
CA VAL A 679 18.75 0.41 -26.05
C VAL A 679 17.63 -0.53 -25.63
N GLN A 680 17.43 -0.76 -24.32
CA GLN A 680 16.32 -1.56 -23.81
C GLN A 680 14.95 -0.98 -24.19
N LYS A 681 14.74 0.34 -24.02
CA LYS A 681 13.51 1.02 -24.42
C LYS A 681 13.24 0.87 -25.92
N ARG A 682 14.29 1.00 -26.75
CA ARG A 682 14.19 0.79 -28.20
C ARG A 682 13.82 -0.66 -28.55
N LEU A 683 14.43 -1.63 -27.89
CA LEU A 683 14.14 -3.05 -28.09
C LEU A 683 12.69 -3.38 -27.72
N LEU A 684 12.19 -2.84 -26.60
CA LEU A 684 10.81 -3.02 -26.16
C LEU A 684 9.81 -2.39 -27.12
N ALA A 685 10.11 -1.21 -27.68
CA ALA A 685 9.30 -0.61 -28.74
C ALA A 685 9.25 -1.48 -30.00
N LEU A 686 10.38 -2.07 -30.41
CA LEU A 686 10.43 -2.99 -31.55
C LEU A 686 9.59 -4.25 -31.28
N PHE A 687 9.67 -4.85 -30.09
CA PHE A 687 8.86 -6.02 -29.73
C PHE A 687 7.35 -5.75 -29.69
N ARG A 688 6.93 -4.51 -29.41
CA ARG A 688 5.51 -4.13 -29.45
C ARG A 688 4.98 -3.95 -30.88
N THR A 689 5.84 -3.71 -31.85
CA THR A 689 5.43 -3.59 -33.25
C THR A 689 5.47 -4.96 -33.93
N ASN A 690 4.39 -5.37 -34.60
CA ASN A 690 4.35 -6.59 -35.44
C ASN A 690 5.23 -6.49 -36.72
N SER A 691 6.21 -5.59 -36.74
CA SER A 691 7.10 -5.39 -37.90
C SER A 691 8.23 -6.41 -37.86
N SER A 692 8.56 -6.99 -39.02
CA SER A 692 9.65 -7.97 -39.20
C SER A 692 11.05 -7.32 -39.15
N THR A 693 11.23 -6.27 -38.35
CA THR A 693 12.50 -5.55 -38.25
C THR A 693 13.53 -6.45 -37.57
N SER A 694 14.73 -6.56 -38.14
CA SER A 694 15.80 -7.43 -37.62
C SER A 694 16.24 -7.01 -36.21
N VAL A 695 15.81 -7.78 -35.21
CA VAL A 695 16.14 -7.61 -33.78
C VAL A 695 17.62 -7.91 -33.48
N ALA A 696 18.31 -8.58 -34.41
CA ALA A 696 19.67 -9.09 -34.20
C ALA A 696 20.68 -7.97 -33.88
N LEU A 697 20.66 -6.84 -34.60
CA LEU A 697 21.61 -5.74 -34.38
C LEU A 697 21.42 -5.08 -33.01
N THR A 698 20.17 -4.86 -32.59
CA THR A 698 19.84 -4.27 -31.30
C THR A 698 20.17 -5.23 -30.15
N SER A 699 20.04 -6.54 -30.36
CA SER A 699 20.46 -7.55 -29.38
C SER A 699 21.98 -7.57 -29.17
N THR A 700 22.77 -7.48 -30.26
CA THR A 700 24.24 -7.39 -30.15
C THR A 700 24.67 -6.11 -29.44
N LEU A 701 24.02 -4.98 -29.76
CA LEU A 701 24.27 -3.70 -29.09
C LEU A 701 23.95 -3.77 -27.60
N LEU A 702 22.85 -4.43 -27.21
CA LEU A 702 22.49 -4.63 -25.80
C LEU A 702 23.58 -5.40 -25.04
N GLY A 703 24.10 -6.48 -25.65
CA GLY A 703 25.21 -7.25 -25.08
C GLY A 703 26.47 -6.41 -24.87
N ALA A 704 26.83 -5.57 -25.85
CA ALA A 704 27.97 -4.66 -25.74
C ALA A 704 27.76 -3.58 -24.66
N CYS A 705 26.56 -2.98 -24.58
CA CYS A 705 26.21 -2.02 -23.54
C CYS A 705 26.25 -2.66 -22.14
N TYR A 706 25.79 -3.90 -22.01
CA TYR A 706 25.84 -4.64 -20.75
C TYR A 706 27.28 -4.94 -20.31
N GLY A 707 28.14 -5.40 -21.24
CA GLY A 707 29.57 -5.60 -20.94
C GLY A 707 30.28 -4.31 -20.55
N ASN A 708 29.96 -3.18 -21.19
CA ASN A 708 30.49 -1.87 -20.78
C ASN A 708 30.00 -1.47 -19.39
N LEU A 709 28.72 -1.69 -19.07
CA LEU A 709 28.14 -1.40 -17.76
C LEU A 709 28.85 -2.20 -16.66
N GLN A 710 29.10 -3.49 -16.88
CA GLN A 710 29.85 -4.34 -15.96
C GLN A 710 31.26 -3.79 -15.73
N ARG A 711 32.02 -3.49 -16.80
CA ARG A 711 33.37 -2.92 -16.69
C ARG A 711 33.40 -1.58 -15.93
N CYS A 712 32.42 -0.72 -16.16
CA CYS A 712 32.29 0.53 -15.42
C CYS A 712 32.01 0.27 -13.94
N THR A 713 31.16 -0.71 -13.63
CA THR A 713 30.82 -1.11 -12.25
C THR A 713 32.06 -1.63 -11.52
N ASP A 714 32.82 -2.54 -12.14
CA ASP A 714 34.07 -3.08 -11.57
C ASP A 714 35.09 -1.96 -11.29
N THR A 715 35.19 -0.99 -12.20
CA THR A 715 36.06 0.18 -12.05
C THR A 715 35.65 1.02 -10.85
N VAL A 716 34.35 1.28 -10.66
CA VAL A 716 33.82 2.00 -9.50
C VAL A 716 34.08 1.22 -8.21
N CYS A 717 33.81 -0.08 -8.15
CA CYS A 717 34.08 -0.91 -6.97
C CYS A 717 35.56 -0.85 -6.55
N ARG A 718 36.48 -0.94 -7.51
CA ARG A 718 37.92 -0.81 -7.25
C ARG A 718 38.29 0.59 -6.72
N LEU A 719 37.73 1.65 -7.30
CA LEU A 719 37.99 3.03 -6.88
C LEU A 719 37.38 3.36 -5.52
N VAL A 720 36.21 2.79 -5.16
CA VAL A 720 35.63 2.90 -3.81
C VAL A 720 36.59 2.34 -2.77
N LEU A 721 37.17 1.16 -3.02
CA LEU A 721 38.17 0.57 -2.11
C LEU A 721 39.43 1.45 -2.02
N GLN A 722 39.91 1.99 -3.14
CA GLN A 722 41.07 2.90 -3.14
C GLN A 722 40.80 4.20 -2.36
N ARG A 723 39.59 4.79 -2.50
CA ARG A 723 39.18 5.95 -1.71
C ARG A 723 39.19 5.64 -0.22
N LYS A 724 38.65 4.48 0.21
CA LYS A 724 38.67 4.07 1.62
C LYS A 724 40.10 3.97 2.17
N LYS A 725 41.04 3.43 1.37
CA LYS A 725 42.47 3.38 1.73
C LYS A 725 43.05 4.78 1.90
N ALA A 726 42.80 5.67 0.96
CA ALA A 726 43.28 7.06 1.01
C ALA A 726 42.67 7.81 2.20
N ALA A 727 41.37 7.64 2.49
CA ALA A 727 40.68 8.29 3.60
C ALA A 727 41.23 7.85 4.96
N ALA A 728 41.51 6.56 5.11
CA ALA A 728 42.10 6.03 6.34
C ALA A 728 43.57 6.43 6.52
N SER A 729 44.37 6.47 5.43
CA SER A 729 45.73 7.06 5.48
C SER A 729 45.68 8.53 5.89
N LEU A 730 44.78 9.31 5.28
CA LEU A 730 44.53 10.70 5.64
C LEU A 730 44.15 10.84 7.11
N CYS A 731 43.19 10.06 7.61
CA CYS A 731 42.79 10.08 9.01
C CYS A 731 43.96 9.81 9.97
N CYS A 732 44.80 8.81 9.67
CA CYS A 732 45.98 8.49 10.49
C CYS A 732 46.99 9.64 10.48
N CYS A 733 47.29 10.19 9.30
CA CYS A 733 48.24 11.29 9.15
C CYS A 733 47.73 12.58 9.81
N SER A 734 46.45 12.91 9.67
CA SER A 734 45.81 14.06 10.33
C SER A 734 45.91 13.94 11.85
N ARG A 735 45.62 12.76 12.41
CA ARG A 735 45.73 12.51 13.85
C ARG A 735 47.17 12.62 14.35
N LEU A 736 48.15 12.10 13.61
CA LEU A 736 49.57 12.21 13.95
C LEU A 736 50.04 13.67 13.99
N VAL A 737 49.66 14.45 12.98
CA VAL A 737 50.00 15.86 12.84
C VAL A 737 49.34 16.70 13.94
N VAL A 738 48.08 16.40 14.28
CA VAL A 738 47.37 17.04 15.40
C VAL A 738 48.01 16.68 16.74
N MET A 739 48.43 15.43 16.96
CA MET A 739 49.11 15.03 18.19
C MET A 739 50.45 15.75 18.37
N ASP A 740 51.25 15.89 17.30
CA ASP A 740 52.48 16.69 17.32
C ASP A 740 52.19 18.17 17.65
N LEU A 741 51.17 18.75 17.02
CA LEU A 741 50.73 20.11 17.31
C LEU A 741 50.29 20.29 18.78
N LEU A 742 49.47 19.39 19.31
CA LEU A 742 48.97 19.45 20.69
C LEU A 742 50.11 19.32 21.71
N ILE A 743 51.08 18.42 21.48
CA ILE A 743 52.25 18.29 22.35
C ILE A 743 53.13 19.55 22.30
N LYS A 744 53.30 20.17 21.13
CA LYS A 744 54.00 21.47 21.02
C LYS A 744 53.26 22.61 21.71
N CYS A 745 51.93 22.59 21.69
CA CYS A 745 51.05 23.59 22.28
C CYS A 745 50.58 23.27 23.71
N GLN A 746 51.11 22.24 24.36
CA GLN A 746 50.68 21.74 25.68
C GLN A 746 50.69 22.80 26.81
N LYS A 747 51.40 23.93 26.61
CA LYS A 747 51.47 25.04 27.57
C LYS A 747 50.49 26.18 27.26
N THR A 748 50.03 26.29 26.02
CA THR A 748 49.17 27.39 25.54
C THR A 748 47.72 26.94 25.41
N LEU A 749 47.47 25.69 25.02
CA LEU A 749 46.14 25.07 24.98
C LEU A 749 45.97 24.18 26.21
N THR A 750 45.03 24.56 27.09
CA THR A 750 44.75 23.82 28.34
C THR A 750 43.28 23.42 28.49
N ASP A 751 42.38 23.98 27.68
CA ASP A 751 40.97 23.64 27.71
C ASP A 751 40.72 22.28 27.00
N PRO A 752 40.20 21.26 27.70
CA PRO A 752 39.93 19.95 27.11
C PRO A 752 38.87 19.99 26.00
N GLU A 753 37.90 20.89 26.05
CA GLU A 753 36.85 20.98 25.02
C GLU A 753 37.42 21.50 23.69
N ASP A 754 38.34 22.46 23.76
CA ASP A 754 39.05 22.99 22.60
C ASP A 754 39.97 21.93 21.96
N ILE A 755 40.61 21.08 22.78
CA ILE A 755 41.41 19.95 22.30
C ILE A 755 40.53 18.95 21.54
N HIS A 756 39.41 18.53 22.14
CA HIS A 756 38.46 17.62 21.49
C HIS A 756 37.86 18.20 20.21
N LEU A 757 37.61 19.52 20.17
CA LEU A 757 37.15 20.19 18.97
C LEU A 757 38.19 20.05 17.84
N ILE A 758 39.46 20.31 18.11
CA ILE A 758 40.53 20.17 17.11
C ILE A 758 40.62 18.71 16.62
N GLU A 759 40.65 17.75 17.54
CA GLU A 759 40.68 16.32 17.19
C GLU A 759 39.49 15.92 16.30
N SER A 760 38.30 16.46 16.58
CA SER A 760 37.09 16.18 15.80
C SER A 760 37.16 16.76 14.38
N ILE A 761 37.66 17.98 14.21
CA ILE A 761 37.76 18.65 12.91
C ILE A 761 38.71 17.91 11.97
N PHE A 762 39.83 17.42 12.50
CA PHE A 762 40.84 16.72 11.71
C PHE A 762 40.59 15.21 11.59
N THR A 763 39.53 14.66 12.20
CA THR A 763 39.18 13.25 12.03
C THR A 763 38.45 13.05 10.70
N CYS A 764 39.02 12.25 9.81
CA CYS A 764 38.41 11.89 8.54
C CYS A 764 37.52 10.64 8.67
N SER A 765 36.32 10.70 8.09
CA SER A 765 35.39 9.58 8.02
C SER A 765 35.81 8.62 6.91
N ILE A 766 36.01 7.34 7.23
CA ILE A 766 36.50 6.34 6.27
C ILE A 766 35.35 5.74 5.42
N ASP A 767 34.13 5.70 5.98
CA ASP A 767 32.95 5.05 5.37
C ASP A 767 31.84 6.03 4.98
N ALA A 768 32.09 7.35 4.98
CA ALA A 768 31.08 8.31 4.56
C ALA A 768 30.75 8.18 3.06
N ASP A 769 29.49 7.87 2.77
CA ASP A 769 28.86 8.02 1.44
C ASP A 769 28.24 9.43 1.27
N ASP A 770 28.76 10.42 2.00
CA ASP A 770 28.23 11.77 2.03
C ASP A 770 28.60 12.55 0.75
N GLU A 771 27.73 13.47 0.35
CA GLU A 771 27.97 14.40 -0.77
C GLU A 771 29.08 15.41 -0.46
N LEU A 772 29.26 15.73 0.84
CA LEU A 772 30.31 16.56 1.40
C LEU A 772 31.32 15.66 2.12
N ASP A 773 32.61 15.85 1.83
CA ASP A 773 33.68 15.01 2.38
C ASP A 773 34.52 15.79 3.41
N TRP A 774 35.63 15.21 3.84
CA TRP A 774 36.52 15.80 4.84
C TRP A 774 37.09 17.16 4.41
N GLU A 775 37.43 17.38 3.13
CA GLU A 775 38.07 18.63 2.70
C GLU A 775 37.16 19.85 2.87
N GLU A 776 35.89 19.75 2.44
CA GLU A 776 34.95 20.86 2.54
C GLU A 776 34.57 21.14 4.00
N SER A 777 34.35 20.09 4.77
CA SER A 777 33.99 20.16 6.19
C SER A 777 35.11 20.80 7.02
N THR A 778 36.35 20.36 6.79
CA THR A 778 37.53 20.88 7.47
C THR A 778 37.84 22.30 7.04
N ASP A 779 37.78 22.62 5.74
CA ASP A 779 38.01 23.97 5.25
C ASP A 779 36.99 24.95 5.86
N ALA A 780 35.71 24.59 5.91
CA ALA A 780 34.66 25.41 6.50
C ALA A 780 34.82 25.60 8.01
N ALA A 781 35.19 24.55 8.74
CA ALA A 781 35.45 24.62 10.18
C ALA A 781 36.66 25.53 10.48
N LEU A 782 37.78 25.33 9.78
CA LEU A 782 38.98 26.16 9.93
C LEU A 782 38.72 27.62 9.54
N GLY A 783 37.88 27.86 8.53
CA GLY A 783 37.48 29.21 8.14
C GLY A 783 36.88 30.01 9.30
N ARG A 784 36.00 29.38 10.09
CA ARG A 784 35.37 30.01 11.26
C ARG A 784 36.36 30.24 12.40
N LEU A 785 37.22 29.25 12.66
CA LEU A 785 38.19 29.32 13.76
C LEU A 785 39.30 30.36 13.50
N VAL A 786 39.78 30.48 12.25
CA VAL A 786 40.91 31.36 11.91
C VAL A 786 40.50 32.83 11.75
N VAL A 787 39.28 33.11 11.25
CA VAL A 787 38.78 34.49 11.03
C VAL A 787 38.23 35.11 12.32
N GLY A 788 37.97 34.30 13.35
CA GLY A 788 37.26 34.70 14.56
C GLY A 788 35.78 34.95 14.26
N ASN A 789 34.91 34.83 15.28
CA ASN A 789 33.44 35.00 15.25
C ASN A 789 32.92 36.38 14.76
N LYS A 790 33.66 37.11 13.91
CA LYS A 790 33.31 38.44 13.38
C LYS A 790 33.18 38.51 11.85
N GLY A 791 33.41 37.43 11.12
CA GLY A 791 33.18 37.37 9.67
C GLY A 791 31.96 36.51 9.33
N SER A 792 31.05 37.03 8.50
CA SER A 792 30.13 36.17 7.76
C SER A 792 30.98 35.26 6.87
N CYS A 793 31.29 34.05 7.33
CA CYS A 793 31.60 32.99 6.39
C CYS A 793 30.28 32.69 5.71
N ASP A 794 30.13 33.12 4.45
CA ASP A 794 29.04 32.68 3.61
C ASP A 794 29.05 31.16 3.68
N PHE A 795 28.09 30.60 4.44
CA PHE A 795 27.73 29.21 4.29
C PHE A 795 27.54 29.03 2.80
N ILE A 796 28.17 28.02 2.21
CA ILE A 796 27.64 27.47 0.97
C ILE A 796 26.16 27.25 1.31
N PRO A 797 25.23 28.04 0.73
CA PRO A 797 23.89 28.09 1.25
C PRO A 797 23.32 26.69 1.20
N ALA A 798 22.50 26.34 2.20
CA ALA A 798 21.73 25.10 2.19
C ALA A 798 20.91 24.93 0.88
N ASP A 799 20.77 25.98 0.07
CA ASP A 799 20.21 25.96 -1.28
C ASP A 799 21.01 25.15 -2.32
N LEU A 800 22.28 24.79 -2.09
CA LEU A 800 23.02 23.84 -2.95
C LEU A 800 22.74 22.36 -2.60
N SER A 801 22.19 22.08 -1.41
CA SER A 801 21.81 20.72 -1.02
C SER A 801 20.49 20.24 -1.66
N ALA A 802 19.78 21.12 -2.37
CA ALA A 802 18.46 20.82 -2.92
C ALA A 802 18.39 20.81 -4.45
N ASN A 803 19.39 21.34 -5.17
CA ASN A 803 19.35 21.39 -6.64
C ASN A 803 20.73 21.10 -7.24
N ASP A 804 20.79 19.97 -7.95
CA ASP A 804 21.92 19.35 -8.66
C ASP A 804 23.02 18.75 -7.77
N GLY A 805 23.02 17.41 -7.67
CA GLY A 805 24.10 16.58 -7.10
C GLY A 805 25.41 16.64 -7.90
N MET A 806 25.88 17.85 -8.17
CA MET A 806 27.16 18.13 -8.80
C MET A 806 28.26 18.07 -7.74
N PHE A 807 29.23 17.20 -7.99
CA PHE A 807 30.52 17.21 -7.29
C PHE A 807 31.11 18.62 -7.27
N VAL A 808 31.26 19.20 -6.08
CA VAL A 808 31.99 20.45 -5.88
C VAL A 808 33.47 20.10 -5.79
N GLU A 809 34.28 20.67 -6.69
CA GLU A 809 35.73 20.43 -6.65
C GLU A 809 36.34 21.14 -5.42
N PRO A 810 37.02 20.41 -4.52
CA PRO A 810 37.57 21.01 -3.32
C PRO A 810 38.72 21.96 -3.66
N ASN A 811 38.72 23.16 -3.07
CA ASN A 811 39.81 24.11 -3.21
C ASN A 811 40.96 23.75 -2.26
N VAL A 812 41.80 22.81 -2.69
CA VAL A 812 42.91 22.26 -1.90
C VAL A 812 43.92 23.34 -1.51
N GLU A 813 44.22 24.31 -2.39
CA GLU A 813 45.14 25.40 -2.07
C GLU A 813 44.64 26.28 -0.92
N ARG A 814 43.33 26.56 -0.89
CA ARG A 814 42.69 27.30 0.21
C ARG A 814 42.76 26.52 1.51
N LEU A 815 42.45 25.22 1.47
CA LEU A 815 42.51 24.34 2.63
C LEU A 815 43.93 24.29 3.21
N ARG A 816 44.96 24.09 2.37
CA ARG A 816 46.36 24.08 2.82
C ARG A 816 46.75 25.38 3.50
N LYS A 817 46.41 26.52 2.91
CA LYS A 817 46.66 27.84 3.52
C LYS A 817 46.00 27.97 4.89
N ARG A 818 44.72 27.57 5.03
CA ARG A 818 44.01 27.62 6.31
C ARG A 818 44.62 26.68 7.36
N ILE A 819 45.06 25.49 6.96
CA ILE A 819 45.77 24.57 7.85
C ILE A 819 47.07 25.20 8.34
N THR A 820 47.91 25.74 7.43
CA THR A 820 49.17 26.39 7.81
C THR A 820 48.92 27.60 8.72
N GLU A 821 47.98 28.48 8.37
CA GLU A 821 47.63 29.66 9.18
C GLU A 821 47.11 29.26 10.57
N PHE A 822 46.29 28.21 10.67
CA PHE A 822 45.80 27.70 11.94
C PHE A 822 46.94 27.18 12.83
N PHE A 823 47.86 26.40 12.24
CA PHE A 823 49.00 25.81 12.94
C PHE A 823 49.96 26.91 13.42
N ASP A 824 50.27 27.89 12.57
CA ASP A 824 51.13 29.02 12.91
C ASP A 824 50.54 29.87 14.04
N LYS A 825 49.23 30.14 14.00
CA LYS A 825 48.52 30.89 15.06
C LYS A 825 48.50 30.15 16.40
N LEU A 826 48.38 28.83 16.38
CA LEU A 826 48.44 28.00 17.59
C LEU A 826 49.85 27.93 18.17
N LEU A 827 50.85 27.68 17.33
CA LEU A 827 52.26 27.60 17.74
C LEU A 827 52.80 28.94 18.26
N SER A 828 52.31 30.06 17.73
CA SER A 828 52.64 31.40 18.22
C SER A 828 51.87 31.83 19.48
N GLY A 829 50.87 31.04 19.92
CA GLY A 829 50.02 31.35 21.07
C GLY A 829 49.00 32.48 20.82
N ALA A 830 48.76 32.86 19.56
CA ALA A 830 47.79 33.90 19.19
C ALA A 830 46.33 33.44 19.32
N LEU A 831 46.08 32.13 19.25
CA LEU A 831 44.80 31.50 19.61
C LEU A 831 44.99 30.59 20.83
N THR A 832 44.14 30.79 21.83
CA THR A 832 44.23 30.09 23.14
C THR A 832 42.91 29.47 23.59
N SER A 833 41.77 29.87 23.02
CA SER A 833 40.48 29.21 23.22
C SER A 833 39.49 29.51 22.08
N PHE A 834 38.59 28.56 21.77
CA PHE A 834 37.64 28.64 20.65
C PHE A 834 36.17 28.68 21.09
N LEU A 835 35.84 28.12 22.25
CA LEU A 835 34.51 28.16 22.86
C LEU A 835 34.42 29.32 23.85
N LYS A 836 33.52 30.27 23.59
CA LYS A 836 33.16 31.35 24.53
C LYS A 836 31.68 31.33 24.85
#